data_AF-A0A9E2QHL8-F1
#
_entry.id   AF-A0A9E2QHL8-F1
#
_cell.length_a   1.000
_cell.length_b   1.000
_cell.length_c   1.000
_cell.angle_alpha   90.00
_cell.angle_beta   90.00
_cell.angle_gamma   90.00
#
_symmetry.space_group_name_H-M   'P 1'
#
loop_
_entity.id
_entity.type
_entity.pdbx_description
1 polymer ?
#
loop_
_entity_poly.entity_id
_entity_poly.type
_entity_poly.pdbx_seq_one_letter_code
_entity_poly.pdbx_strand_id
1 'polypeptide(L)'
;MSKLIGKKINIAILALQIVALVLFIIYPVQATSLDSSNYRVVDYDVDLGGSRSTSTNYTMVGDIGLFITAVSSTPEEEGGGEEPGGGGEEPPPPPPPDTTPPVISGVSAINITQTGATIIWNTDEVADSLVEYGLTPAYGGSVASSTLLLGHSLNLISLLPETLYHFRVKSKDASLNQATSLDYTFTTLAVVDITSPIISNIRVLNITGTSATVLWDTNEPATSRVDYGETINYGSTLTSSTLVTSHQIQLTSLTPDTLYHFRVASTDAVNNTALSSDRTFRTLDTIPPVISNIQVINITNNSATITWVTNEATTSRIFYRRQGTIPYLVFTDDNLLVSHFNTLTGLIANVAYEFYIIAQDASGNTAQSSTQLFRTLPDNVPPANIQNFTATPDDTLNVLTWQNPTNPDYLGVYIVASTSTYPMNVREGRVVYVGPGVSFTDTELTNGTKYYYTGFAYDTSLNYASGAITDGTPFGLEEEIPEEEEEIPEIEIPSINLGAVSFFVAQRTIRIYPDADDTVQTLVGVTLSISVDELNVPTETKFITLRLNNSSYLLKLRDDGTAYDTDILLPGTPGFYQGEITFVFTDTQQIVSFGVSVKEKGIIFETTDQGVVPLDGATITLYELQDNSWILWSGSNYFQTNPTVTSQGGSYSFLVPNGTYYLKATKNGYRDNITARFNVTRNYINQSLELLIKPKTFEEVINPEASLTENVVAVTQNIVEKTDYTRKIVQEEVIQFAQNPAVERVNNNLAAPTLVSVAIINAATAIPFLNLWTYLQYLLTQPLLFFKRKKRKAWGIVYNAFTKLPIDLAIVRLIEAKTKRILRTVVTDKQGRYVLFSPKGTLKMTSTKAGFQFPSTYLKGKREDEAYIDLYFGDQFVTKQDGQAVTFNIPMDPIGEKVSLRKLILKRAFKGLQFGLSLSGIVLTTVSLIISPNIKIALFLILHIALFVLFLRLAKPTKFKKWGVVRDAETGKPIRNAVVRLFEPEYNKLLGTQITDSKGRYAFLVGRNIYYLTFEHAGFKMLKTKNIDTRTKAKAGIITEKVKMEKKKT
;
A
#
# COMPACT_ATOMS: atom_id res chain seq x y z
N MET A 1 34.31 -2.83 23.08
CA MET A 1 33.25 -2.79 22.02
C MET A 1 31.90 -3.35 22.48
N SER A 2 31.84 -4.52 23.15
CA SER A 2 30.57 -5.14 23.60
C SER A 2 29.69 -4.27 24.55
N LYS A 3 30.29 -3.53 25.51
CA LYS A 3 29.54 -2.57 26.36
C LYS A 3 28.97 -1.35 25.60
N LEU A 4 29.52 -0.99 24.44
CA LEU A 4 29.03 0.10 23.59
C LEU A 4 27.88 -0.39 22.69
N ILE A 5 27.91 -1.67 22.30
CA ILE A 5 26.86 -2.36 21.54
C ILE A 5 25.62 -2.60 22.42
N GLY A 6 25.80 -3.04 23.67
CA GLY A 6 24.68 -3.20 24.62
C GLY A 6 23.98 -1.88 24.99
N LYS A 7 24.73 -0.76 25.05
CA LYS A 7 24.15 0.58 25.26
C LYS A 7 23.42 1.11 24.02
N LYS A 8 23.87 0.76 22.81
CA LYS A 8 23.20 1.08 21.53
C LYS A 8 21.92 0.27 21.32
N ILE A 9 21.91 -1.01 21.71
CA ILE A 9 20.71 -1.87 21.70
C ILE A 9 19.66 -1.36 22.69
N ASN A 10 20.05 -1.00 23.92
CA ASN A 10 19.11 -0.44 24.90
C ASN A 10 18.55 0.93 24.49
N ILE A 11 19.31 1.75 23.75
CA ILE A 11 18.82 3.05 23.22
C ILE A 11 17.90 2.85 22.00
N ALA A 12 18.16 1.84 21.16
CA ALA A 12 17.26 1.44 20.06
C ALA A 12 15.96 0.82 20.60
N ILE A 13 16.03 0.02 21.67
CA ILE A 13 14.87 -0.49 22.40
C ILE A 13 14.11 0.66 23.08
N LEU A 14 14.79 1.65 23.66
CA LEU A 14 14.14 2.83 24.25
C LEU A 14 13.47 3.70 23.16
N ALA A 15 14.09 3.83 21.98
CA ALA A 15 13.50 4.52 20.82
C ALA A 15 12.30 3.75 20.24
N LEU A 16 12.38 2.41 20.17
CA LEU A 16 11.24 1.55 19.80
C LEU A 16 10.15 1.59 20.86
N GLN A 17 10.48 1.64 22.16
CA GLN A 17 9.52 1.80 23.25
C GLN A 17 8.86 3.17 23.21
N ILE A 18 9.56 4.24 22.82
CA ILE A 18 8.98 5.57 22.63
C ILE A 18 8.08 5.60 21.38
N VAL A 19 8.46 4.93 20.28
CA VAL A 19 7.63 4.80 19.08
C VAL A 19 6.41 3.89 19.34
N ALA A 20 6.57 2.81 20.11
CA ALA A 20 5.50 1.94 20.55
C ALA A 20 4.57 2.64 21.57
N LEU A 21 5.09 3.44 22.49
CA LEU A 21 4.31 4.29 23.41
C LEU A 21 3.54 5.37 22.63
N VAL A 22 4.14 5.93 21.58
CA VAL A 22 3.47 6.87 20.66
C VAL A 22 2.38 6.15 19.85
N LEU A 23 2.60 4.91 19.39
CA LEU A 23 1.58 4.09 18.72
C LEU A 23 0.46 3.63 19.68
N PHE A 24 0.78 3.33 20.94
CA PHE A 24 -0.16 2.98 22.01
C PHE A 24 -1.02 4.18 22.44
N ILE A 25 -0.50 5.40 22.31
CA ILE A 25 -1.27 6.65 22.50
C ILE A 25 -2.13 6.99 21.26
N ILE A 26 -1.77 6.48 20.08
CA ILE A 26 -2.52 6.67 18.81
C ILE A 26 -3.66 5.65 18.66
N TYR A 27 -3.55 4.45 19.25
CA TYR A 27 -4.59 3.41 19.29
C TYR A 27 -4.89 2.94 20.73
N PRO A 28 -5.91 3.47 21.43
CA PRO A 28 -6.39 2.80 22.62
C PRO A 28 -7.12 1.52 22.20
N VAL A 29 -6.52 0.37 22.50
CA VAL A 29 -7.19 -0.93 22.50
C VAL A 29 -8.32 -0.86 23.54
N GLN A 30 -9.55 -1.16 23.11
CA GLN A 30 -10.64 -1.45 24.04
C GLN A 30 -10.27 -2.71 24.82
N ALA A 31 -10.11 -2.58 26.13
CA ALA A 31 -10.20 -3.74 27.01
C ALA A 31 -11.65 -4.25 26.94
N THR A 32 -11.85 -5.41 26.34
CA THR A 32 -13.05 -6.21 26.52
C THR A 32 -13.08 -6.66 27.98
N SER A 33 -14.07 -6.17 28.73
CA SER A 33 -14.34 -6.64 30.08
C SER A 33 -14.76 -8.11 30.02
N LEU A 34 -14.07 -8.92 30.82
CA LEU A 34 -14.42 -10.28 31.18
C LEU A 34 -15.86 -10.38 31.68
N ASP A 35 -16.52 -11.43 31.23
CA ASP A 35 -17.77 -11.99 31.76
C ASP A 35 -17.64 -12.23 33.27
N SER A 36 -18.67 -11.80 34.02
CA SER A 36 -19.00 -12.36 35.32
C SER A 36 -20.52 -12.36 35.46
N SER A 37 -21.11 -13.43 34.95
CA SER A 37 -22.41 -13.92 35.35
C SER A 37 -22.47 -14.17 36.87
N ASN A 38 -23.39 -13.49 37.55
CA ASN A 38 -24.25 -13.95 38.66
C ASN A 38 -24.60 -12.78 39.59
N TYR A 39 -25.87 -12.36 39.60
CA TYR A 39 -26.72 -12.33 40.80
C TYR A 39 -28.17 -11.99 40.41
N ARG A 40 -29.02 -13.00 40.58
CA ARG A 40 -30.45 -13.03 40.93
C ARG A 40 -31.38 -11.87 40.55
N VAL A 41 -32.41 -12.30 39.82
CA VAL A 41 -33.79 -11.78 39.73
C VAL A 41 -34.32 -11.32 41.09
N VAL A 42 -34.80 -10.08 41.14
CA VAL A 42 -35.98 -9.67 41.93
C VAL A 42 -36.71 -8.62 41.09
N ASP A 43 -37.90 -8.97 40.60
CA ASP A 43 -38.87 -8.04 40.02
C ASP A 43 -39.24 -6.96 41.06
N TYR A 44 -39.35 -5.71 40.62
CA TYR A 44 -40.43 -4.83 41.04
C TYR A 44 -40.72 -3.79 39.95
N ASP A 45 -42.02 -3.62 39.78
CA ASP A 45 -42.78 -2.94 38.75
C ASP A 45 -42.69 -1.39 38.82
N VAL A 46 -43.35 -0.75 37.85
CA VAL A 46 -43.88 0.63 37.85
C VAL A 46 -43.04 1.75 37.18
N ASP A 47 -43.32 1.90 35.88
CA ASP A 47 -44.05 3.04 35.28
C ASP A 47 -43.39 4.40 34.97
N LEU A 48 -43.82 4.90 33.81
CA LEU A 48 -43.87 6.28 33.28
C LEU A 48 -42.59 7.11 33.05
N GLY A 49 -42.48 7.60 31.80
CA GLY A 49 -42.33 9.06 31.63
C GLY A 49 -41.31 9.56 30.60
N GLY A 50 -41.73 9.57 29.33
CA GLY A 50 -41.71 10.79 28.50
C GLY A 50 -40.36 11.42 28.11
N SER A 51 -39.90 11.10 26.91
CA SER A 51 -39.13 12.04 26.10
C SER A 51 -40.09 12.88 25.24
N ARG A 52 -40.10 14.20 25.43
CA ARG A 52 -40.56 15.15 24.42
C ARG A 52 -39.34 15.76 23.74
N SER A 53 -39.19 15.51 22.44
CA SER A 53 -38.52 16.45 21.53
C SER A 53 -39.56 16.94 20.53
N THR A 54 -39.93 18.21 20.69
CA THR A 54 -40.40 19.06 19.61
C THR A 54 -39.24 19.31 18.63
N SER A 55 -39.50 19.17 17.33
CA SER A 55 -38.80 19.94 16.31
C SER A 55 -39.81 20.67 15.42
N THR A 56 -39.73 21.98 15.52
CA THR A 56 -40.24 23.01 14.61
C THR A 56 -39.48 22.97 13.28
N ASN A 57 -40.13 23.41 12.18
CA ASN A 57 -39.63 24.28 11.07
C ASN A 57 -40.12 23.84 9.68
N TYR A 58 -40.36 24.64 8.61
CA TYR A 58 -40.13 26.06 8.26
C TYR A 58 -41.15 26.50 7.16
N THR A 59 -41.34 27.83 7.10
CA THR A 59 -41.97 28.76 6.12
C THR A 59 -41.84 28.54 4.60
N MET A 60 -42.79 29.07 3.79
CA MET A 60 -42.61 30.29 2.94
C MET A 60 -43.81 30.65 2.00
N VAL A 61 -43.96 31.98 1.79
CA VAL A 61 -44.60 32.76 0.68
C VAL A 61 -46.09 33.12 0.73
N GLY A 62 -46.40 34.43 0.63
CA GLY A 62 -47.63 34.91 -0.04
C GLY A 62 -48.37 36.13 0.54
N ASP A 63 -47.77 37.31 0.47
CA ASP A 63 -48.33 38.61 0.02
C ASP A 63 -49.74 39.19 0.42
N ILE A 64 -49.66 40.46 0.88
CA ILE A 64 -50.46 41.67 0.59
C ILE A 64 -51.82 41.94 1.31
N GLY A 65 -51.83 43.10 2.01
CA GLY A 65 -53.00 43.97 2.29
C GLY A 65 -53.78 43.59 3.57
N LEU A 66 -54.36 44.49 4.38
CA LEU A 66 -54.68 45.91 4.26
C LEU A 66 -55.23 46.37 5.65
N PHE A 67 -54.85 47.56 6.09
CA PHE A 67 -55.58 48.54 6.94
C PHE A 67 -55.98 48.34 8.44
N ILE A 68 -55.59 49.39 9.20
CA ILE A 68 -56.27 50.12 10.30
C ILE A 68 -55.89 49.79 11.76
N THR A 69 -54.91 50.57 12.23
CA THR A 69 -54.90 51.49 13.39
C THR A 69 -55.70 51.15 14.66
N ALA A 70 -54.98 50.82 15.73
CA ALA A 70 -55.42 51.03 17.11
C ALA A 70 -54.93 52.40 17.62
N VAL A 71 -55.83 53.20 18.19
CA VAL A 71 -55.49 54.40 18.95
C VAL A 71 -55.71 54.08 20.44
N SER A 72 -54.65 54.19 21.23
CA SER A 72 -54.73 54.38 22.68
C SER A 72 -54.47 55.85 22.99
N SER A 73 -55.27 56.47 23.84
CA SER A 73 -54.87 57.70 24.52
C SER A 73 -55.69 57.94 25.79
N THR A 74 -55.00 58.06 26.91
CA THR A 74 -55.21 59.00 28.03
C THR A 74 -53.86 59.10 28.77
N PRO A 75 -53.57 60.09 29.63
CA PRO A 75 -54.43 61.16 30.18
C PRO A 75 -53.81 62.58 30.14
N GLU A 76 -54.60 63.60 30.45
CA GLU A 76 -54.13 64.90 30.96
C GLU A 76 -55.06 65.38 32.09
N GLU A 77 -54.44 66.04 33.08
CA GLU A 77 -54.97 66.46 34.39
C GLU A 77 -55.50 67.91 34.42
N GLU A 78 -56.45 68.12 35.35
CA GLU A 78 -56.73 69.29 36.21
C GLU A 78 -57.42 70.60 35.72
N GLY A 79 -58.40 70.99 36.55
CA GLY A 79 -58.95 72.35 36.77
C GLY A 79 -60.37 72.52 36.22
N GLY A 80 -61.48 72.59 36.98
CA GLY A 80 -61.70 73.00 38.37
C GLY A 80 -62.61 74.24 38.39
N GLY A 81 -63.90 74.08 38.73
CA GLY A 81 -64.82 75.18 39.00
C GLY A 81 -66.31 74.85 38.83
N GLU A 82 -66.95 74.34 39.90
CA GLU A 82 -68.39 74.41 40.11
C GLU A 82 -68.68 74.97 41.50
N GLU A 83 -69.79 75.70 41.65
CA GLU A 83 -70.68 75.68 42.83
C GLU A 83 -71.96 76.50 42.51
N PRO A 84 -73.07 76.35 43.27
CA PRO A 84 -73.52 75.18 44.04
C PRO A 84 -75.02 74.86 43.83
N GLY A 85 -75.45 73.69 44.27
CA GLY A 85 -76.88 73.35 44.42
C GLY A 85 -77.06 72.02 45.14
N GLY A 86 -77.21 72.08 46.47
CA GLY A 86 -77.37 70.92 47.33
C GLY A 86 -78.72 70.21 47.16
N GLY A 87 -78.67 68.89 47.31
CA GLY A 87 -79.82 68.01 47.47
C GLY A 87 -79.31 66.64 47.88
N GLY A 88 -79.58 66.24 49.13
CA GLY A 88 -79.20 64.92 49.62
C GLY A 88 -80.09 63.85 48.99
N GLU A 89 -79.47 62.85 48.37
CA GLU A 89 -80.08 61.55 48.10
C GLU A 89 -79.09 60.45 48.53
N GLU A 90 -79.65 59.49 49.25
CA GLU A 90 -79.02 58.29 49.79
C GLU A 90 -78.47 57.40 48.64
N PRO A 91 -77.32 56.71 48.79
CA PRO A 91 -76.79 55.87 47.71
C PRO A 91 -77.75 54.70 47.41
N PRO A 92 -77.99 54.35 46.13
CA PRO A 92 -78.85 53.24 45.77
C PRO A 92 -78.29 51.91 46.31
N PRO A 93 -79.15 50.96 46.70
CA PRO A 93 -78.71 49.66 47.17
C PRO A 93 -77.85 48.95 46.10
N PRO A 94 -76.82 48.19 46.50
CA PRO A 94 -76.00 47.45 45.54
C PRO A 94 -76.91 46.50 44.72
N PRO A 95 -76.65 46.34 43.41
CA PRO A 95 -77.39 45.40 42.59
C PRO A 95 -77.30 44.00 43.21
N PRO A 96 -78.36 43.17 43.09
CA PRO A 96 -78.34 41.82 43.63
C PRO A 96 -77.13 41.06 43.06
N PRO A 97 -76.40 40.29 43.88
CA PRO A 97 -75.26 39.52 43.40
C PRO A 97 -75.73 38.59 42.28
N ASP A 98 -74.99 38.63 41.18
CA ASP A 98 -75.22 37.75 40.04
C ASP A 98 -74.94 36.29 40.45
N THR A 99 -75.91 35.43 40.14
CA THR A 99 -75.93 34.00 40.54
C THR A 99 -76.10 33.07 39.34
N THR A 100 -76.11 33.61 38.12
CA THR A 100 -76.35 32.83 36.90
C THR A 100 -75.02 32.55 36.18
N PRO A 101 -74.70 31.30 35.84
CA PRO A 101 -73.55 31.00 34.99
C PRO A 101 -73.73 31.44 33.53
N PRO A 102 -72.63 31.72 32.79
CA PRO A 102 -72.68 32.14 31.39
C PRO A 102 -73.22 31.03 30.47
N VAL A 103 -74.04 31.37 29.47
CA VAL A 103 -74.54 30.41 28.48
C VAL A 103 -73.54 30.22 27.35
N ILE A 104 -72.99 29.01 27.22
CA ILE A 104 -72.01 28.65 26.18
C ILE A 104 -72.73 28.27 24.87
N SER A 105 -72.28 28.85 23.74
CA SER A 105 -72.79 28.54 22.40
C SER A 105 -71.68 28.49 21.33
N GLY A 106 -71.96 27.88 20.16
CA GLY A 106 -71.06 27.93 19.00
C GLY A 106 -69.74 27.16 19.13
N VAL A 107 -69.67 26.12 19.97
CA VAL A 107 -68.46 25.33 20.21
C VAL A 107 -68.03 24.58 18.95
N SER A 108 -66.82 24.83 18.45
CA SER A 108 -66.27 24.12 17.29
C SER A 108 -64.74 24.07 17.28
N ALA A 109 -64.18 23.08 16.58
CA ALA A 109 -62.75 22.95 16.29
C ALA A 109 -62.47 23.35 14.84
N ILE A 110 -61.57 24.30 14.63
CA ILE A 110 -61.17 24.82 13.31
C ILE A 110 -59.64 24.80 13.17
N ASN A 111 -59.11 25.10 11.97
CA ASN A 111 -57.66 25.11 11.69
C ASN A 111 -56.94 23.82 12.15
N ILE A 112 -57.54 22.66 11.90
CA ILE A 112 -56.99 21.37 12.31
C ILE A 112 -55.76 21.06 11.44
N THR A 113 -54.62 20.85 12.10
CA THR A 113 -53.32 20.49 11.50
C THR A 113 -52.91 19.08 11.97
N GLN A 114 -51.73 18.60 11.57
CA GLN A 114 -51.19 17.33 12.07
C GLN A 114 -50.91 17.36 13.58
N THR A 115 -50.74 18.54 14.20
CA THR A 115 -50.31 18.64 15.61
C THR A 115 -51.11 19.66 16.44
N GLY A 116 -52.25 20.15 15.94
CA GLY A 116 -53.02 21.17 16.63
C GLY A 116 -54.38 21.45 16.02
N ALA A 117 -55.21 22.18 16.76
CA ALA A 117 -56.51 22.70 16.34
C ALA A 117 -56.86 23.94 17.17
N THR A 118 -57.67 24.85 16.64
CA THR A 118 -58.18 26.01 17.37
C THR A 118 -59.62 25.72 17.81
N ILE A 119 -59.90 25.85 19.10
CA ILE A 119 -61.26 25.71 19.65
C ILE A 119 -61.87 27.10 19.84
N ILE A 120 -63.07 27.31 19.29
CA ILE A 120 -63.81 28.56 19.38
C ILE A 120 -65.20 28.34 19.98
N TRP A 121 -65.70 29.31 20.76
CA TRP A 121 -67.05 29.35 21.31
C TRP A 121 -67.42 30.77 21.76
N ASN A 122 -68.69 31.01 22.07
CA ASN A 122 -69.19 32.29 22.59
C ASN A 122 -69.93 32.10 23.92
N THR A 123 -70.05 33.19 24.67
CA THR A 123 -70.85 33.33 25.88
C THR A 123 -71.79 34.53 25.76
N ASP A 124 -72.92 34.51 26.46
CA ASP A 124 -73.89 35.63 26.50
C ASP A 124 -73.49 36.77 27.44
N GLU A 125 -72.46 36.55 28.26
CA GLU A 125 -71.82 37.53 29.13
C GLU A 125 -70.30 37.36 29.16
N VAL A 126 -69.55 38.36 29.66
CA VAL A 126 -68.08 38.32 29.64
C VAL A 126 -67.54 37.27 30.62
N ALA A 127 -66.87 36.24 30.08
CA ALA A 127 -66.37 35.12 30.87
C ALA A 127 -64.92 34.74 30.53
N ASP A 128 -64.26 33.96 31.38
CA ASP A 128 -62.95 33.39 31.11
C ASP A 128 -63.03 32.23 30.10
N SER A 129 -61.87 31.71 29.68
CA SER A 129 -61.79 30.65 28.67
C SER A 129 -61.03 29.45 29.20
N LEU A 130 -61.63 28.26 29.18
CA LEU A 130 -60.97 26.99 29.50
C LEU A 130 -61.43 25.90 28.52
N VAL A 131 -60.48 25.23 27.89
CA VAL A 131 -60.71 24.01 27.10
C VAL A 131 -60.06 22.84 27.82
N GLU A 132 -60.82 21.78 28.11
CA GLU A 132 -60.31 20.48 28.53
C GLU A 132 -60.35 19.53 27.32
N TYR A 133 -59.26 18.80 27.07
CA TYR A 133 -59.15 17.92 25.90
C TYR A 133 -58.34 16.66 26.21
N GLY A 134 -58.54 15.59 25.44
CA GLY A 134 -57.81 14.34 25.60
C GLY A 134 -58.22 13.26 24.59
N LEU A 135 -57.62 12.09 24.66
CA LEU A 135 -57.92 10.96 23.76
C LEU A 135 -59.24 10.24 24.09
N THR A 136 -59.86 10.60 25.22
CA THR A 136 -61.13 10.04 25.69
C THR A 136 -61.97 11.15 26.35
N PRO A 137 -63.27 10.95 26.59
CA PRO A 137 -64.12 11.90 27.34
C PRO A 137 -63.70 12.14 28.80
N ALA A 138 -62.72 11.40 29.33
CA ALA A 138 -62.11 11.72 30.63
C ALA A 138 -61.19 12.95 30.55
N TYR A 139 -60.84 13.37 29.33
CA TYR A 139 -59.86 14.40 29.02
C TYR A 139 -58.51 14.11 29.72
N GLY A 140 -57.55 15.01 29.62
CA GLY A 140 -56.24 14.82 30.27
C GLY A 140 -55.31 16.02 30.16
N GLY A 141 -55.58 16.91 29.20
CA GLY A 141 -54.96 18.23 29.09
C GLY A 141 -55.99 19.34 29.21
N SER A 142 -55.52 20.54 29.54
CA SER A 142 -56.35 21.74 29.54
C SER A 142 -55.54 22.97 29.10
N VAL A 143 -56.19 23.90 28.40
CA VAL A 143 -55.65 25.22 28.07
C VAL A 143 -56.63 26.27 28.59
N ALA A 144 -56.12 27.31 29.26
CA ALA A 144 -56.95 28.35 29.85
C ALA A 144 -56.43 29.76 29.54
N SER A 145 -57.33 30.74 29.58
CA SER A 145 -57.07 32.18 29.53
C SER A 145 -58.01 32.88 30.50
N SER A 146 -57.48 33.73 31.38
CA SER A 146 -58.27 34.46 32.38
C SER A 146 -58.88 35.77 31.86
N THR A 147 -58.70 36.09 30.58
CA THR A 147 -59.28 37.28 29.97
C THR A 147 -60.79 37.09 29.79
N LEU A 148 -61.58 38.04 30.29
CA LEU A 148 -63.03 38.01 30.18
C LEU A 148 -63.48 38.53 28.81
N LEU A 149 -64.13 37.67 28.02
CA LEU A 149 -64.55 37.94 26.64
C LEU A 149 -65.94 37.36 26.38
N LEU A 150 -66.64 37.87 25.35
CA LEU A 150 -67.88 37.26 24.82
C LEU A 150 -67.59 36.19 23.75
N GLY A 151 -66.43 36.26 23.12
CA GLY A 151 -65.96 35.33 22.10
C GLY A 151 -64.59 34.76 22.48
N HIS A 152 -64.48 33.45 22.47
CA HIS A 152 -63.34 32.72 22.99
C HIS A 152 -62.65 31.96 21.87
N SER A 153 -61.31 31.93 21.92
CA SER A 153 -60.49 31.19 20.98
C SER A 153 -59.22 30.70 21.68
N LEU A 154 -59.04 29.37 21.75
CA LEU A 154 -57.86 28.76 22.35
C LEU A 154 -57.23 27.76 21.36
N ASN A 155 -55.91 27.85 21.21
CA ASN A 155 -55.14 26.95 20.36
C ASN A 155 -54.67 25.72 21.14
N LEU A 156 -55.04 24.53 20.65
CA LEU A 156 -54.46 23.26 21.06
C LEU A 156 -53.25 22.97 20.19
N ILE A 157 -52.10 22.73 20.81
CA ILE A 157 -50.83 22.44 20.13
C ILE A 157 -50.21 21.15 20.68
N SER A 158 -49.27 20.58 19.93
CA SER A 158 -48.57 19.35 20.30
C SER A 158 -49.47 18.13 20.48
N LEU A 159 -50.51 18.03 19.64
CA LEU A 159 -51.36 16.85 19.48
C LEU A 159 -50.65 15.78 18.63
N LEU A 160 -51.06 14.52 18.76
CA LEU A 160 -50.58 13.42 17.93
C LEU A 160 -51.24 13.48 16.54
N PRO A 161 -50.52 13.23 15.43
CA PRO A 161 -51.11 13.12 14.08
C PRO A 161 -52.09 11.95 13.95
N GLU A 162 -53.01 12.04 12.99
CA GLU A 162 -54.03 10.99 12.70
C GLU A 162 -54.77 10.46 13.93
N THR A 163 -55.00 11.33 14.92
CA THR A 163 -55.51 10.94 16.23
C THR A 163 -56.81 11.69 16.54
N LEU A 164 -57.82 10.95 16.98
CA LEU A 164 -59.09 11.51 17.43
C LEU A 164 -58.96 12.05 18.87
N TYR A 165 -59.42 13.29 19.08
CA TYR A 165 -59.44 13.97 20.36
C TYR A 165 -60.87 14.36 20.75
N HIS A 166 -61.17 14.17 22.04
CA HIS A 166 -62.34 14.69 22.73
C HIS A 166 -62.00 16.02 23.40
N PHE A 167 -62.93 16.98 23.42
CA PHE A 167 -62.79 18.24 24.12
C PHE A 167 -64.12 18.80 24.63
N ARG A 168 -64.07 19.58 25.71
CA ARG A 168 -65.17 20.42 26.19
C ARG A 168 -64.65 21.77 26.64
N VAL A 169 -65.53 22.76 26.69
CA VAL A 169 -65.19 24.12 27.11
C VAL A 169 -65.90 24.50 28.40
N LYS A 170 -65.25 25.34 29.21
CA LYS A 170 -65.78 25.93 30.43
C LYS A 170 -65.49 27.42 30.41
N SER A 171 -66.43 28.18 30.93
CA SER A 171 -66.33 29.63 31.03
C SER A 171 -66.94 30.07 32.35
N LYS A 172 -66.26 31.00 33.02
CA LYS A 172 -66.64 31.54 34.31
C LYS A 172 -66.65 33.06 34.24
N ASP A 173 -67.74 33.67 34.71
CA ASP A 173 -67.93 35.11 34.73
C ASP A 173 -67.05 35.81 35.80
N ALA A 174 -67.20 37.13 35.92
CA ALA A 174 -66.53 37.92 36.96
C ALA A 174 -67.04 37.62 38.39
N SER A 175 -68.27 37.12 38.51
CA SER A 175 -68.95 36.74 39.76
C SER A 175 -68.59 35.31 40.23
N LEU A 176 -67.76 34.60 39.46
CA LEU A 176 -67.31 33.22 39.65
C LEU A 176 -68.36 32.13 39.37
N ASN A 177 -69.46 32.43 38.68
CA ASN A 177 -70.39 31.39 38.22
C ASN A 177 -69.81 30.71 36.97
N GLN A 178 -69.79 29.37 36.92
CA GLN A 178 -69.12 28.60 35.87
C GLN A 178 -70.08 27.71 35.10
N ALA A 179 -70.02 27.79 33.77
CA ALA A 179 -70.71 26.88 32.86
C ALA A 179 -69.74 25.88 32.22
N THR A 180 -70.29 24.75 31.76
CA THR A 180 -69.54 23.68 31.09
C THR A 180 -70.34 23.17 29.89
N SER A 181 -69.68 23.02 28.74
CA SER A 181 -70.29 22.48 27.53
C SER A 181 -70.43 20.96 27.56
N LEU A 182 -71.11 20.42 26.54
CA LEU A 182 -71.05 18.99 26.18
C LEU A 182 -69.65 18.60 25.66
N ASP A 183 -69.45 17.30 25.43
CA ASP A 183 -68.27 16.73 24.79
C ASP A 183 -68.35 16.86 23.26
N TYR A 184 -67.23 17.21 22.64
CA TYR A 184 -67.06 17.37 21.19
C TYR A 184 -65.78 16.66 20.74
N THR A 185 -65.67 16.33 19.45
CA THR A 185 -64.51 15.61 18.90
C THR A 185 -63.93 16.23 17.63
N PHE A 186 -62.63 16.05 17.40
CA PHE A 186 -61.97 16.29 16.11
C PHE A 186 -60.79 15.33 15.89
N THR A 187 -60.36 15.13 14.63
CA THR A 187 -59.22 14.26 14.28
C THR A 187 -58.13 15.06 13.58
N THR A 188 -56.89 14.97 14.06
CA THR A 188 -55.72 15.63 13.44
C THR A 188 -55.35 14.99 12.09
N LEU A 189 -54.66 15.75 11.23
CA LEU A 189 -54.23 15.25 9.90
C LEU A 189 -53.06 14.25 9.98
N ALA A 190 -52.88 13.40 8.96
CA ALA A 190 -51.75 12.47 8.85
C ALA A 190 -50.43 13.15 8.41
N VAL A 191 -49.29 12.51 8.68
CA VAL A 191 -47.95 12.97 8.24
C VAL A 191 -47.69 12.49 6.80
N VAL A 192 -47.22 13.38 5.92
CA VAL A 192 -46.83 13.04 4.55
C VAL A 192 -45.36 12.59 4.52
N ASP A 193 -45.08 11.49 3.83
CA ASP A 193 -43.71 11.02 3.61
C ASP A 193 -42.99 11.93 2.60
N ILE A 194 -41.80 12.39 3.00
CA ILE A 194 -40.94 13.31 2.22
C ILE A 194 -39.51 12.78 2.09
N THR A 195 -39.25 11.53 2.50
CA THR A 195 -37.91 10.96 2.49
C THR A 195 -37.71 10.07 1.28
N SER A 196 -36.63 10.30 0.52
CA SER A 196 -36.23 9.38 -0.55
C SER A 196 -35.68 8.06 0.02
N PRO A 197 -35.80 6.94 -0.72
CA PRO A 197 -35.22 5.67 -0.32
C PRO A 197 -33.69 5.73 -0.23
N ILE A 198 -33.10 5.03 0.73
CA ILE A 198 -31.66 4.89 0.92
C ILE A 198 -31.16 3.67 0.16
N ILE A 199 -30.37 3.91 -0.90
CA ILE A 199 -29.76 2.86 -1.72
C ILE A 199 -28.48 2.32 -1.06
N SER A 200 -28.33 1.00 -1.02
CA SER A 200 -27.18 0.29 -0.45
C SER A 200 -26.81 -0.98 -1.23
N ASN A 201 -25.70 -1.64 -0.87
CA ASN A 201 -25.28 -2.96 -1.40
C ASN A 201 -25.23 -3.11 -2.93
N ILE A 202 -24.90 -2.03 -3.64
CA ILE A 202 -24.78 -2.04 -5.12
C ILE A 202 -23.61 -2.92 -5.54
N ARG A 203 -23.89 -3.95 -6.32
CA ARG A 203 -22.93 -4.94 -6.84
C ARG A 203 -23.33 -5.42 -8.24
N VAL A 204 -22.37 -5.96 -8.98
CA VAL A 204 -22.58 -6.55 -10.31
C VAL A 204 -22.13 -8.01 -10.28
N LEU A 205 -22.95 -8.92 -10.77
CA LEU A 205 -22.70 -10.36 -10.84
C LEU A 205 -22.99 -10.89 -12.25
N ASN A 206 -22.64 -12.16 -12.51
CA ASN A 206 -22.89 -12.85 -13.77
C ASN A 206 -22.43 -12.05 -15.00
N ILE A 207 -21.24 -11.47 -14.91
CA ILE A 207 -20.63 -10.72 -16.01
C ILE A 207 -20.17 -11.73 -17.06
N THR A 208 -20.67 -11.57 -18.28
CA THR A 208 -20.28 -12.33 -19.47
C THR A 208 -19.74 -11.35 -20.53
N GLY A 209 -19.39 -11.82 -21.72
CA GLY A 209 -19.02 -10.92 -22.82
C GLY A 209 -20.15 -9.98 -23.28
N THR A 210 -21.42 -10.37 -23.09
CA THR A 210 -22.57 -9.63 -23.64
C THR A 210 -23.66 -9.29 -22.63
N SER A 211 -23.49 -9.64 -21.35
CA SER A 211 -24.47 -9.38 -20.31
C SER A 211 -23.85 -9.23 -18.93
N ALA A 212 -24.55 -8.54 -18.02
CA ALA A 212 -24.18 -8.41 -16.61
C ALA A 212 -25.44 -8.18 -15.76
N THR A 213 -25.46 -8.61 -14.49
CA THR A 213 -26.60 -8.40 -13.60
C THR A 213 -26.24 -7.41 -12.50
N VAL A 214 -26.98 -6.30 -12.40
CA VAL A 214 -26.82 -5.27 -11.37
C VAL A 214 -27.81 -5.51 -10.23
N LEU A 215 -27.33 -5.54 -8.99
CA LEU A 215 -28.13 -5.76 -7.78
C LEU A 215 -27.87 -4.66 -6.75
N TRP A 216 -28.91 -4.26 -6.02
CA TRP A 216 -28.81 -3.31 -4.90
C TRP A 216 -30.01 -3.47 -3.95
N ASP A 217 -29.93 -2.84 -2.77
CA ASP A 217 -31.01 -2.85 -1.77
C ASP A 217 -31.46 -1.43 -1.40
N THR A 218 -32.71 -1.29 -0.98
CA THR A 218 -33.28 -0.07 -0.38
C THR A 218 -33.83 -0.34 1.02
N ASN A 219 -33.91 0.70 1.85
CA ASN A 219 -34.52 0.61 3.19
C ASN A 219 -36.05 0.52 3.18
N GLU A 220 -36.69 0.71 2.02
CA GLU A 220 -38.13 0.69 1.83
C GLU A 220 -38.50 0.24 0.40
N PRO A 221 -39.72 -0.27 0.17
CA PRO A 221 -40.14 -0.72 -1.17
C PRO A 221 -40.09 0.41 -2.20
N ALA A 222 -39.28 0.22 -3.23
CA ALA A 222 -39.09 1.21 -4.28
C ALA A 222 -39.01 0.55 -5.66
N THR A 223 -39.16 1.35 -6.72
CA THR A 223 -38.94 0.92 -8.11
C THR A 223 -37.45 0.67 -8.38
N SER A 224 -37.16 -0.03 -9.48
CA SER A 224 -35.78 -0.34 -9.90
C SER A 224 -35.43 0.37 -11.21
N ARG A 225 -34.30 1.06 -11.28
CA ARG A 225 -33.79 1.65 -12.54
C ARG A 225 -32.27 1.58 -12.59
N VAL A 226 -31.73 1.17 -13.73
CA VAL A 226 -30.29 1.23 -14.03
C VAL A 226 -30.09 2.09 -15.27
N ASP A 227 -29.29 3.14 -15.14
CA ASP A 227 -28.73 3.87 -16.28
C ASP A 227 -27.33 3.32 -16.54
N TYR A 228 -27.00 2.91 -17.77
CA TYR A 228 -25.70 2.32 -18.11
C TYR A 228 -25.22 2.68 -19.53
N GLY A 229 -23.91 2.59 -19.77
CA GLY A 229 -23.27 2.59 -21.09
C GLY A 229 -21.77 2.85 -21.03
N GLU A 230 -21.11 3.01 -22.16
CA GLU A 230 -19.64 3.04 -22.27
C GLU A 230 -18.98 4.31 -21.67
N THR A 231 -19.78 5.31 -21.29
CA THR A 231 -19.32 6.56 -20.69
C THR A 231 -20.24 6.97 -19.55
N ILE A 232 -19.83 7.96 -18.74
CA ILE A 232 -20.63 8.52 -17.64
C ILE A 232 -21.96 9.17 -18.09
N ASN A 233 -22.16 9.36 -19.40
CA ASN A 233 -23.44 9.79 -19.95
C ASN A 233 -24.47 8.65 -20.04
N TYR A 234 -24.03 7.41 -19.81
CA TYR A 234 -24.79 6.16 -19.86
C TYR A 234 -25.43 5.92 -21.26
N GLY A 235 -26.44 6.69 -21.63
CA GLY A 235 -27.09 6.57 -22.95
C GLY A 235 -28.10 5.42 -23.05
N SER A 236 -28.06 4.44 -22.13
CA SER A 236 -29.08 3.38 -22.00
C SER A 236 -29.70 3.38 -20.61
N THR A 237 -30.97 2.96 -20.53
CA THR A 237 -31.72 2.87 -19.27
C THR A 237 -32.62 1.64 -19.30
N LEU A 238 -32.65 0.90 -18.19
CA LEU A 238 -33.62 -0.16 -17.92
C LEU A 238 -34.37 0.14 -16.61
N THR A 239 -35.66 -0.19 -16.56
CA THR A 239 -36.53 0.08 -15.42
C THR A 239 -37.42 -1.13 -15.08
N SER A 240 -37.83 -1.21 -13.82
CA SER A 240 -38.91 -2.05 -13.33
C SER A 240 -39.76 -1.24 -12.33
N SER A 241 -41.08 -1.25 -12.52
CA SER A 241 -42.04 -0.53 -11.68
C SER A 241 -42.46 -1.31 -10.42
N THR A 242 -42.01 -2.56 -10.26
CA THR A 242 -42.31 -3.36 -9.06
C THR A 242 -41.64 -2.75 -7.83
N LEU A 243 -42.41 -2.48 -6.79
CA LEU A 243 -41.90 -1.98 -5.51
C LEU A 243 -41.30 -3.14 -4.70
N VAL A 244 -39.98 -3.12 -4.56
CA VAL A 244 -39.20 -4.14 -3.82
C VAL A 244 -38.11 -3.46 -3.00
N THR A 245 -37.55 -4.19 -2.04
CA THR A 245 -36.40 -3.73 -1.23
C THR A 245 -35.08 -4.34 -1.69
N SER A 246 -35.12 -5.40 -2.49
CA SER A 246 -33.96 -6.03 -3.12
C SER A 246 -34.18 -6.04 -4.62
N HIS A 247 -33.31 -5.32 -5.32
CA HIS A 247 -33.45 -5.00 -6.72
C HIS A 247 -32.46 -5.81 -7.56
N GLN A 248 -32.90 -6.18 -8.75
CA GLN A 248 -32.09 -6.88 -9.74
C GLN A 248 -32.48 -6.43 -11.15
N ILE A 249 -31.51 -6.00 -11.95
CA ILE A 249 -31.69 -5.72 -13.37
C ILE A 249 -30.57 -6.41 -14.16
N GLN A 250 -30.96 -7.22 -15.15
CA GLN A 250 -30.03 -7.85 -16.08
C GLN A 250 -29.83 -6.94 -17.31
N LEU A 251 -28.58 -6.59 -17.57
CA LEU A 251 -28.12 -5.89 -18.77
C LEU A 251 -27.78 -6.91 -19.83
N THR A 252 -28.22 -6.71 -21.07
CA THR A 252 -27.95 -7.60 -22.22
C THR A 252 -27.45 -6.80 -23.42
N SER A 253 -26.97 -7.50 -24.44
CA SER A 253 -26.46 -6.90 -25.70
C SER A 253 -25.30 -5.92 -25.48
N LEU A 254 -24.45 -6.21 -24.48
CA LEU A 254 -23.23 -5.46 -24.22
C LEU A 254 -22.12 -5.87 -25.21
N THR A 255 -21.16 -4.99 -25.43
CA THR A 255 -19.96 -5.27 -26.22
C THR A 255 -18.94 -6.02 -25.36
N PRO A 256 -18.30 -7.11 -25.85
CA PRO A 256 -17.22 -7.81 -25.13
C PRO A 256 -16.01 -6.91 -24.83
N ASP A 257 -15.25 -7.29 -23.81
CA ASP A 257 -14.02 -6.60 -23.35
C ASP A 257 -14.16 -5.07 -23.13
N THR A 258 -15.38 -4.59 -22.86
CA THR A 258 -15.72 -3.16 -22.85
C THR A 258 -16.07 -2.67 -21.45
N LEU A 259 -15.53 -1.50 -21.09
CA LEU A 259 -15.82 -0.84 -19.82
C LEU A 259 -17.17 -0.13 -19.88
N TYR A 260 -18.07 -0.49 -18.97
CA TYR A 260 -19.38 0.12 -18.82
C TYR A 260 -19.44 0.93 -17.51
N HIS A 261 -19.97 2.14 -17.61
CA HIS A 261 -20.44 2.97 -16.51
C HIS A 261 -21.91 2.70 -16.25
N PHE A 262 -22.32 2.73 -14.98
CA PHE A 262 -23.71 2.65 -14.59
C PHE A 262 -24.00 3.37 -13.27
N ARG A 263 -25.26 3.74 -13.08
CA ARG A 263 -25.82 4.16 -11.79
C ARG A 263 -27.21 3.56 -11.61
N VAL A 264 -27.64 3.44 -10.36
CA VAL A 264 -28.96 2.93 -10.03
C VAL A 264 -29.84 4.04 -9.45
N ALA A 265 -31.15 3.96 -9.70
CA ALA A 265 -32.15 4.85 -9.15
C ALA A 265 -33.32 4.04 -8.60
N SER A 266 -33.91 4.54 -7.53
CA SER A 266 -35.09 3.94 -6.90
C SER A 266 -36.06 5.04 -6.45
N THR A 267 -37.33 4.85 -6.76
CA THR A 267 -38.43 5.78 -6.42
C THR A 267 -39.46 5.04 -5.58
N ASP A 268 -39.83 5.60 -4.42
CA ASP A 268 -40.83 5.03 -3.51
C ASP A 268 -42.28 5.16 -4.05
N ALA A 269 -43.26 4.73 -3.26
CA ALA A 269 -44.68 4.79 -3.63
C ALA A 269 -45.27 6.22 -3.66
N VAL A 270 -44.58 7.20 -3.08
CA VAL A 270 -45.00 8.61 -2.95
C VAL A 270 -44.14 9.54 -3.84
N ASN A 271 -43.40 8.95 -4.78
CA ASN A 271 -42.53 9.59 -5.76
C ASN A 271 -41.26 10.28 -5.24
N ASN A 272 -40.78 9.97 -4.03
CA ASN A 272 -39.44 10.39 -3.62
C ASN A 272 -38.39 9.50 -4.29
N THR A 273 -37.41 10.12 -4.96
CA THR A 273 -36.41 9.42 -5.77
C THR A 273 -35.00 9.55 -5.18
N ALA A 274 -34.24 8.46 -5.22
CA ALA A 274 -32.81 8.44 -4.89
C ALA A 274 -31.96 7.94 -6.06
N LEU A 275 -30.72 8.42 -6.12
CA LEU A 275 -29.73 8.07 -7.14
C LEU A 275 -28.43 7.64 -6.46
N SER A 276 -27.78 6.61 -7.00
CA SER A 276 -26.40 6.27 -6.63
C SER A 276 -25.38 7.17 -7.32
N SER A 277 -24.13 7.14 -6.83
CA SER A 277 -22.98 7.60 -7.61
C SER A 277 -22.75 6.68 -8.82
N ASP A 278 -21.97 7.17 -9.79
CA ASP A 278 -21.43 6.36 -10.89
C ASP A 278 -20.61 5.18 -10.37
N ARG A 279 -20.69 4.07 -11.08
CA ARG A 279 -19.95 2.82 -10.84
C ARG A 279 -19.60 2.19 -12.18
N THR A 280 -18.64 1.28 -12.19
CA THR A 280 -18.19 0.62 -13.43
C THR A 280 -18.11 -0.89 -13.29
N PHE A 281 -18.21 -1.58 -14.43
CA PHE A 281 -17.84 -2.99 -14.61
C PHE A 281 -17.30 -3.17 -16.03
N ARG A 282 -16.59 -4.27 -16.30
CA ARG A 282 -16.07 -4.60 -17.63
C ARG A 282 -16.60 -5.96 -18.06
N THR A 283 -17.13 -6.08 -19.27
CA THR A 283 -17.54 -7.37 -19.85
C THR A 283 -16.33 -8.26 -20.13
N LEU A 284 -16.54 -9.58 -20.19
CA LEU A 284 -15.46 -10.53 -20.46
C LEU A 284 -15.03 -10.47 -21.93
N ASP A 285 -13.76 -10.78 -22.18
CA ASP A 285 -13.27 -11.04 -23.54
C ASP A 285 -13.74 -12.41 -24.04
N THR A 286 -14.10 -12.49 -25.32
CA THR A 286 -14.58 -13.70 -25.99
C THR A 286 -13.79 -14.03 -27.25
N ILE A 287 -12.78 -13.24 -27.60
CA ILE A 287 -11.99 -13.43 -28.83
C ILE A 287 -10.80 -14.33 -28.48
N PRO A 288 -10.63 -15.50 -29.11
CA PRO A 288 -9.44 -16.32 -28.90
C PRO A 288 -8.16 -15.63 -29.40
N PRO A 289 -7.01 -15.92 -28.76
CA PRO A 289 -5.73 -15.38 -29.20
C PRO A 289 -5.34 -15.93 -30.59
N VAL A 290 -4.48 -15.23 -31.30
CA VAL A 290 -3.95 -15.61 -32.61
C VAL A 290 -2.48 -16.01 -32.45
N ILE A 291 -2.15 -17.26 -32.76
CA ILE A 291 -0.78 -17.78 -32.77
C ILE A 291 -0.14 -17.53 -34.14
N SER A 292 1.07 -16.97 -34.17
CA SER A 292 1.80 -16.68 -35.42
C SER A 292 3.31 -16.83 -35.26
N ASN A 293 4.02 -16.76 -36.39
CA ASN A 293 5.49 -16.83 -36.47
C ASN A 293 6.11 -18.04 -35.76
N ILE A 294 5.52 -19.22 -35.96
CA ILE A 294 6.04 -20.47 -35.38
C ILE A 294 7.32 -20.87 -36.12
N GLN A 295 8.40 -21.06 -35.39
CA GLN A 295 9.69 -21.49 -35.92
C GLN A 295 10.30 -22.61 -35.07
N VAL A 296 11.09 -23.48 -35.70
CA VAL A 296 11.92 -24.47 -35.01
C VAL A 296 13.39 -24.12 -35.29
N ILE A 297 14.12 -23.84 -34.22
CA ILE A 297 15.52 -23.41 -34.25
C ILE A 297 16.36 -24.29 -33.30
N ASN A 298 17.69 -24.19 -33.40
CA ASN A 298 18.63 -24.89 -32.51
C ASN A 298 18.39 -26.42 -32.42
N ILE A 299 18.13 -27.05 -33.57
CA ILE A 299 17.93 -28.50 -33.65
C ILE A 299 19.27 -29.19 -33.44
N THR A 300 19.34 -30.09 -32.45
CA THR A 300 20.49 -30.96 -32.17
C THR A 300 20.09 -32.43 -32.39
N ASN A 301 20.96 -33.37 -32.03
CA ASN A 301 20.64 -34.79 -32.01
C ASN A 301 19.64 -35.17 -30.89
N ASN A 302 19.48 -34.34 -29.86
CA ASN A 302 18.66 -34.65 -28.68
C ASN A 302 17.69 -33.52 -28.24
N SER A 303 17.65 -32.40 -28.97
CA SER A 303 16.80 -31.26 -28.60
C SER A 303 16.39 -30.41 -29.80
N ALA A 304 15.35 -29.59 -29.62
CA ALA A 304 14.97 -28.53 -30.56
C ALA A 304 14.25 -27.41 -29.82
N THR A 305 14.45 -26.15 -30.24
CA THR A 305 13.75 -24.99 -29.68
C THR A 305 12.63 -24.54 -30.60
N ILE A 306 11.42 -24.42 -30.06
CA ILE A 306 10.23 -23.93 -30.74
C ILE A 306 9.98 -22.50 -30.28
N THR A 307 9.79 -21.56 -31.20
CA THR A 307 9.45 -20.16 -30.91
C THR A 307 8.16 -19.75 -31.61
N TRP A 308 7.36 -18.88 -30.99
CA TRP A 308 6.13 -18.34 -31.57
C TRP A 308 5.74 -17.02 -30.89
N VAL A 309 4.82 -16.29 -31.51
CA VAL A 309 4.23 -15.08 -30.93
C VAL A 309 2.71 -15.15 -30.96
N THR A 310 2.08 -14.47 -30.02
CA THR A 310 0.64 -14.28 -29.92
C THR A 310 0.29 -12.80 -30.09
N ASN A 311 -0.95 -12.48 -30.47
CA ASN A 311 -1.41 -11.08 -30.58
C ASN A 311 -1.70 -10.44 -29.21
N GLU A 312 -1.77 -11.24 -28.15
CA GLU A 312 -2.08 -10.86 -26.78
C GLU A 312 -1.36 -11.78 -25.79
N ALA A 313 -1.36 -11.47 -24.50
CA ALA A 313 -0.65 -12.28 -23.51
C ALA A 313 -1.38 -13.61 -23.25
N THR A 314 -0.71 -14.73 -23.46
CA THR A 314 -1.27 -16.08 -23.31
C THR A 314 -0.38 -16.97 -22.47
N THR A 315 -0.95 -17.96 -21.81
CA THR A 315 -0.24 -19.19 -21.42
C THR A 315 -0.16 -20.09 -22.65
N SER A 316 0.75 -21.06 -22.65
CA SER A 316 0.92 -21.92 -23.82
C SER A 316 1.31 -23.35 -23.47
N ARG A 317 0.82 -24.30 -24.27
CA ARG A 317 1.16 -25.71 -24.18
C ARG A 317 1.63 -26.21 -25.53
N ILE A 318 2.74 -26.94 -25.56
CA ILE A 318 3.24 -27.60 -26.77
C ILE A 318 2.93 -29.09 -26.66
N PHE A 319 2.18 -29.60 -27.61
CA PHE A 319 1.91 -31.02 -27.76
C PHE A 319 2.87 -31.54 -28.82
N TYR A 320 3.77 -32.45 -28.48
CA TYR A 320 4.76 -33.00 -29.41
C TYR A 320 4.89 -34.52 -29.29
N ARG A 321 5.29 -35.19 -30.38
CA ARG A 321 5.53 -36.65 -30.39
C ARG A 321 6.41 -37.03 -31.57
N ARG A 322 6.93 -38.27 -31.55
CA ARG A 322 7.53 -38.87 -32.75
C ARG A 322 6.45 -39.03 -33.81
N GLN A 323 6.76 -38.69 -35.04
CA GLN A 323 5.80 -38.71 -36.15
C GLN A 323 5.12 -40.08 -36.23
N GLY A 324 3.78 -40.09 -36.17
CA GLY A 324 2.97 -41.32 -36.27
C GLY A 324 2.84 -42.13 -34.98
N THR A 325 3.38 -41.69 -33.85
CA THR A 325 3.21 -42.37 -32.55
C THR A 325 2.04 -41.79 -31.74
N ILE A 326 1.58 -42.48 -30.69
CA ILE A 326 0.60 -41.98 -29.72
C ILE A 326 1.05 -42.37 -28.30
N PRO A 327 0.74 -41.58 -27.25
CA PRO A 327 0.08 -40.27 -27.24
C PRO A 327 1.05 -39.10 -27.49
N TYR A 328 0.53 -37.86 -27.51
CA TYR A 328 1.35 -36.65 -27.45
C TYR A 328 1.97 -36.48 -26.06
N LEU A 329 3.23 -36.09 -26.02
CA LEU A 329 3.86 -35.48 -24.85
C LEU A 329 3.45 -34.01 -24.78
N VAL A 330 3.38 -33.47 -23.57
CA VAL A 330 2.92 -32.10 -23.33
C VAL A 330 3.98 -31.33 -22.56
N PHE A 331 4.40 -30.21 -23.12
CA PHE A 331 5.11 -29.17 -22.39
C PHE A 331 4.11 -28.06 -22.02
N THR A 332 4.20 -27.51 -20.80
CA THR A 332 3.31 -26.45 -20.32
C THR A 332 4.11 -25.25 -19.85
N ASP A 333 3.72 -24.06 -20.31
CA ASP A 333 4.18 -22.76 -19.85
C ASP A 333 2.97 -21.93 -19.39
N ASP A 334 2.83 -21.77 -18.08
CA ASP A 334 1.72 -21.03 -17.47
C ASP A 334 2.00 -19.52 -17.35
N ASN A 335 3.12 -19.02 -17.90
CA ASN A 335 3.40 -17.59 -17.93
C ASN A 335 2.62 -16.88 -19.04
N LEU A 336 1.88 -15.83 -18.70
CA LEU A 336 1.20 -14.96 -19.65
C LEU A 336 2.21 -14.09 -20.42
N LEU A 337 2.57 -14.51 -21.63
CA LEU A 337 3.53 -13.86 -22.51
C LEU A 337 2.96 -13.62 -23.91
N VAL A 338 3.57 -12.70 -24.66
CA VAL A 338 3.23 -12.40 -26.07
C VAL A 338 4.25 -13.02 -27.03
N SER A 339 5.48 -13.22 -26.55
CA SER A 339 6.55 -13.90 -27.27
C SER A 339 6.99 -15.08 -26.44
N HIS A 340 7.03 -16.25 -27.08
CA HIS A 340 7.24 -17.51 -26.41
C HIS A 340 8.37 -18.28 -27.07
N PHE A 341 9.07 -19.05 -26.25
CA PHE A 341 10.01 -20.03 -26.72
C PHE A 341 10.07 -21.20 -25.76
N ASN A 342 10.38 -22.38 -26.29
CA ASN A 342 10.66 -23.54 -25.46
C ASN A 342 11.62 -24.52 -26.11
N THR A 343 12.47 -25.13 -25.31
CA THR A 343 13.42 -26.15 -25.77
C THR A 343 12.95 -27.54 -25.36
N LEU A 344 12.50 -28.32 -26.34
CA LEU A 344 12.22 -29.75 -26.17
C LEU A 344 13.56 -30.48 -26.05
N THR A 345 13.72 -31.29 -25.01
CA THR A 345 14.93 -32.09 -24.73
C THR A 345 14.58 -33.57 -24.56
N GLY A 346 15.59 -34.45 -24.59
CA GLY A 346 15.35 -35.90 -24.47
C GLY A 346 14.78 -36.52 -25.76
N LEU A 347 15.04 -35.89 -26.91
CA LEU A 347 14.60 -36.38 -28.21
C LEU A 347 15.56 -37.45 -28.73
N ILE A 348 15.06 -38.39 -29.52
CA ILE A 348 15.90 -39.43 -30.11
C ILE A 348 16.59 -38.87 -31.36
N ALA A 349 17.87 -39.18 -31.55
CA ALA A 349 18.66 -38.74 -32.70
C ALA A 349 18.10 -39.28 -34.03
N ASN A 350 18.20 -38.47 -35.09
CA ASN A 350 17.73 -38.77 -36.44
C ASN A 350 16.24 -39.18 -36.55
N VAL A 351 15.37 -38.68 -35.65
CA VAL A 351 13.93 -38.99 -35.63
C VAL A 351 13.10 -37.77 -35.98
N ALA A 352 12.06 -37.99 -36.78
CA ALA A 352 11.07 -36.97 -37.11
C ALA A 352 10.04 -36.82 -35.97
N TYR A 353 9.76 -35.59 -35.60
CA TYR A 353 8.78 -35.18 -34.60
C TYR A 353 7.71 -34.28 -35.22
N GLU A 354 6.49 -34.40 -34.71
CA GLU A 354 5.39 -33.49 -35.03
C GLU A 354 4.87 -32.82 -33.77
N PHE A 355 4.46 -31.56 -33.87
CA PHE A 355 3.94 -30.81 -32.74
C PHE A 355 2.87 -29.77 -33.13
N TYR A 356 2.06 -29.34 -32.17
CA TYR A 356 1.18 -28.18 -32.28
C TYR A 356 1.08 -27.46 -30.93
N ILE A 357 0.63 -26.21 -30.95
CA ILE A 357 0.59 -25.33 -29.78
C ILE A 357 -0.86 -25.01 -29.45
N ILE A 358 -1.21 -25.02 -28.16
CA ILE A 358 -2.44 -24.43 -27.64
C ILE A 358 -2.06 -23.21 -26.79
N ALA A 359 -2.59 -22.04 -27.13
CA ALA A 359 -2.43 -20.81 -26.37
C ALA A 359 -3.75 -20.46 -25.68
N GLN A 360 -3.69 -19.98 -24.43
CA GLN A 360 -4.86 -19.55 -23.66
C GLN A 360 -4.64 -18.16 -23.08
N ASP A 361 -5.53 -17.22 -23.37
CA ASP A 361 -5.47 -15.86 -22.83
C ASP A 361 -5.86 -15.79 -21.33
N ALA A 362 -5.83 -14.58 -20.76
CA ALA A 362 -6.21 -14.35 -19.37
C ALA A 362 -7.73 -14.50 -19.08
N SER A 363 -8.57 -14.41 -20.11
CA SER A 363 -10.03 -14.58 -20.04
C SER A 363 -10.45 -16.04 -20.23
N GLY A 364 -9.51 -16.93 -20.53
CA GLY A 364 -9.68 -18.36 -20.72
C GLY A 364 -9.95 -18.78 -22.17
N ASN A 365 -9.95 -17.87 -23.16
CA ASN A 365 -10.16 -18.25 -24.56
C ASN A 365 -8.91 -18.96 -25.11
N THR A 366 -9.13 -20.03 -25.87
CA THR A 366 -8.05 -20.90 -26.36
C THR A 366 -7.95 -20.89 -27.88
N ALA A 367 -6.74 -20.88 -28.41
CA ALA A 367 -6.46 -21.10 -29.82
C ALA A 367 -5.42 -22.22 -30.02
N GLN A 368 -5.53 -22.92 -31.14
CA GLN A 368 -4.62 -23.99 -31.51
C GLN A 368 -3.93 -23.67 -32.83
N SER A 369 -2.62 -23.93 -32.91
CA SER A 369 -1.87 -23.81 -34.16
C SER A 369 -2.11 -25.00 -35.10
N SER A 370 -1.64 -24.87 -36.35
CA SER A 370 -1.45 -26.02 -37.23
C SER A 370 -0.32 -26.93 -36.70
N THR A 371 -0.37 -28.21 -37.10
CA THR A 371 0.71 -29.16 -36.82
C THR A 371 1.94 -28.85 -37.66
N GLN A 372 3.11 -28.83 -37.02
CA GLN A 372 4.42 -28.58 -37.60
C GLN A 372 5.30 -29.83 -37.47
N LEU A 373 6.35 -29.92 -38.30
CA LEU A 373 7.27 -31.06 -38.36
C LEU A 373 8.72 -30.58 -38.23
N PHE A 374 9.55 -31.36 -37.53
CA PHE A 374 11.02 -31.21 -37.55
C PHE A 374 11.70 -32.58 -37.38
N ARG A 375 13.00 -32.67 -37.66
CA ARG A 375 13.79 -33.89 -37.48
C ARG A 375 15.08 -33.56 -36.73
N THR A 376 15.41 -34.32 -35.69
CA THR A 376 16.67 -34.20 -34.94
C THR A 376 17.87 -34.62 -35.80
N LEU A 377 19.07 -34.14 -35.45
CA LEU A 377 20.31 -34.50 -36.14
C LEU A 377 20.75 -35.94 -35.79
N PRO A 378 21.58 -36.61 -36.61
CA PRO A 378 22.23 -37.87 -36.25
C PRO A 378 23.22 -37.71 -35.09
N ASP A 379 23.47 -38.80 -34.38
CA ASP A 379 24.47 -38.88 -33.31
C ASP A 379 25.72 -39.63 -33.79
N ASN A 380 26.86 -38.93 -33.79
CA ASN A 380 28.13 -39.42 -34.33
C ASN A 380 29.27 -39.33 -33.29
N VAL A 381 28.95 -39.13 -32.01
CA VAL A 381 29.96 -38.87 -30.97
C VAL A 381 30.06 -40.08 -30.05
N PRO A 382 31.20 -40.80 -30.02
CA PRO A 382 31.35 -41.93 -29.12
C PRO A 382 31.37 -41.50 -27.63
N PRO A 383 31.02 -42.42 -26.71
CA PRO A 383 31.14 -42.16 -25.28
C PRO A 383 32.61 -42.06 -24.86
N ALA A 384 32.87 -41.56 -23.64
CA ALA A 384 34.23 -41.53 -23.10
C ALA A 384 34.77 -42.95 -22.86
N ASN A 385 36.10 -43.11 -22.87
CA ASN A 385 36.75 -44.38 -22.53
C ASN A 385 36.42 -44.84 -21.10
N ILE A 386 36.43 -46.16 -20.88
CA ILE A 386 36.38 -46.74 -19.53
C ILE A 386 37.58 -46.28 -18.70
N GLN A 387 37.39 -46.16 -17.39
CA GLN A 387 38.43 -45.71 -16.45
C GLN A 387 38.96 -46.86 -15.60
N ASN A 388 40.17 -46.71 -15.06
CA ASN A 388 40.81 -47.70 -14.15
C ASN A 388 40.80 -49.12 -14.73
N PHE A 389 41.08 -49.24 -16.03
CA PHE A 389 41.12 -50.55 -16.68
C PHE A 389 42.41 -51.28 -16.27
N THR A 390 42.25 -52.38 -15.55
CA THR A 390 43.37 -53.15 -15.01
C THR A 390 43.19 -54.63 -15.29
N ALA A 391 44.26 -55.32 -15.68
CA ALA A 391 44.37 -56.77 -15.64
C ALA A 391 45.16 -57.20 -14.40
N THR A 392 44.55 -58.03 -13.55
CA THR A 392 45.22 -58.69 -12.44
C THR A 392 45.53 -60.12 -12.86
N PRO A 393 46.81 -60.48 -13.10
CA PRO A 393 47.16 -61.83 -13.50
C PRO A 393 46.98 -62.83 -12.35
N ASP A 394 46.66 -64.08 -12.70
CA ASP A 394 46.60 -65.25 -11.82
C ASP A 394 46.94 -66.50 -12.66
N ASP A 395 46.84 -67.70 -12.08
CA ASP A 395 47.15 -68.95 -12.78
C ASP A 395 46.22 -69.18 -13.98
N THR A 396 46.78 -69.15 -15.18
CA THR A 396 46.09 -69.34 -16.48
C THR A 396 44.94 -68.36 -16.76
N LEU A 397 44.89 -67.23 -16.06
CA LEU A 397 43.83 -66.23 -16.25
C LEU A 397 44.28 -64.81 -15.95
N ASN A 398 43.53 -63.85 -16.49
CA ASN A 398 43.63 -62.44 -16.14
C ASN A 398 42.25 -61.94 -15.69
N VAL A 399 42.16 -61.37 -14.48
CA VAL A 399 40.94 -60.71 -13.99
C VAL A 399 40.96 -59.26 -14.47
N LEU A 400 40.04 -58.92 -15.35
CA LEU A 400 39.87 -57.57 -15.89
C LEU A 400 38.84 -56.80 -15.06
N THR A 401 39.17 -55.60 -14.63
CA THR A 401 38.25 -54.68 -13.94
C THR A 401 38.33 -53.29 -14.53
N TRP A 402 37.20 -52.60 -14.59
CA TRP A 402 37.10 -51.24 -15.11
C TRP A 402 35.92 -50.48 -14.50
N GLN A 403 35.87 -49.18 -14.78
CA GLN A 403 34.76 -48.30 -14.45
C GLN A 403 34.13 -47.76 -15.74
N ASN A 404 32.80 -47.88 -15.84
CA ASN A 404 32.04 -47.43 -17.00
C ASN A 404 31.95 -45.89 -17.06
N PRO A 405 31.91 -45.31 -18.28
CA PRO A 405 31.66 -43.88 -18.46
C PRO A 405 30.23 -43.51 -18.03
N THR A 406 30.02 -42.25 -17.66
CA THR A 406 28.72 -41.72 -17.23
C THR A 406 27.94 -41.05 -18.37
N ASN A 407 28.36 -41.23 -19.61
CA ASN A 407 27.67 -40.69 -20.78
C ASN A 407 26.21 -41.18 -20.82
N PRO A 408 25.21 -40.31 -21.06
CA PRO A 408 23.79 -40.70 -21.03
C PRO A 408 23.38 -41.75 -22.06
N ASP A 409 24.13 -41.88 -23.15
CA ASP A 409 23.92 -42.78 -24.28
C ASP A 409 24.79 -44.05 -24.23
N TYR A 410 25.60 -44.24 -23.18
CA TYR A 410 26.44 -45.42 -22.99
C TYR A 410 25.61 -46.72 -22.97
N LEU A 411 26.05 -47.71 -23.77
CA LEU A 411 25.40 -49.02 -23.89
C LEU A 411 26.24 -50.16 -23.30
N GLY A 412 27.56 -50.15 -23.49
CA GLY A 412 28.43 -51.21 -23.00
C GLY A 412 29.92 -51.03 -23.31
N VAL A 413 30.71 -52.05 -22.94
CA VAL A 413 32.14 -52.16 -23.23
C VAL A 413 32.39 -53.35 -24.13
N TYR A 414 33.27 -53.18 -25.11
CA TYR A 414 33.77 -54.20 -26.01
C TYR A 414 35.26 -54.40 -25.76
N ILE A 415 35.67 -55.53 -25.20
CA ILE A 415 37.07 -55.83 -24.87
C ILE A 415 37.62 -56.87 -25.84
N VAL A 416 38.77 -56.57 -26.42
CA VAL A 416 39.55 -57.46 -27.29
C VAL A 416 40.97 -57.61 -26.76
N ALA A 417 41.60 -58.75 -27.04
CA ALA A 417 42.95 -59.07 -26.63
C ALA A 417 43.84 -59.53 -27.78
N SER A 418 45.15 -59.30 -27.66
CA SER A 418 46.19 -59.77 -28.58
C SER A 418 47.47 -60.10 -27.80
N THR A 419 48.33 -60.94 -28.37
CA THR A 419 49.62 -61.33 -27.75
C THR A 419 50.80 -60.52 -28.27
N SER A 420 50.60 -59.63 -29.25
CA SER A 420 51.68 -58.85 -29.88
C SER A 420 51.62 -57.36 -29.54
N THR A 421 50.45 -56.74 -29.69
CA THR A 421 50.23 -55.30 -29.50
C THR A 421 48.81 -55.04 -29.01
N TYR A 422 48.55 -53.86 -28.46
CA TYR A 422 47.19 -53.42 -28.16
C TYR A 422 46.33 -53.40 -29.43
N PRO A 423 45.17 -54.08 -29.47
CA PRO A 423 44.23 -53.97 -30.57
C PRO A 423 43.75 -52.52 -30.76
N MET A 424 43.76 -52.02 -32.00
CA MET A 424 43.44 -50.62 -32.32
C MET A 424 41.93 -50.38 -32.54
N ASN A 425 41.16 -51.45 -32.76
CA ASN A 425 39.71 -51.39 -32.95
C ASN A 425 39.06 -52.73 -32.59
N VAL A 426 37.73 -52.74 -32.52
CA VAL A 426 36.93 -53.94 -32.15
C VAL A 426 37.03 -55.11 -33.14
N ARG A 427 37.66 -54.93 -34.31
CA ARG A 427 37.85 -55.98 -35.32
C ARG A 427 39.23 -56.64 -35.23
N GLU A 428 40.11 -56.15 -34.37
CA GLU A 428 41.45 -56.68 -34.16
C GLU A 428 41.53 -57.53 -32.89
N GLY A 429 42.24 -58.65 -32.97
CA GLY A 429 42.44 -59.57 -31.85
C GLY A 429 41.26 -60.51 -31.57
N ARG A 430 41.33 -61.18 -30.41
CA ARG A 430 40.30 -62.09 -29.90
C ARG A 430 39.30 -61.31 -29.05
N VAL A 431 38.00 -61.45 -29.32
CA VAL A 431 36.94 -60.87 -28.48
C VAL A 431 36.93 -61.55 -27.12
N VAL A 432 37.06 -60.76 -26.06
CA VAL A 432 37.09 -61.22 -24.67
C VAL A 432 35.75 -60.95 -23.99
N TYR A 433 35.19 -59.74 -24.14
CA TYR A 433 33.97 -59.34 -23.46
C TYR A 433 33.14 -58.36 -24.29
N VAL A 434 31.80 -58.49 -24.25
CA VAL A 434 30.87 -57.51 -24.80
C VAL A 434 29.67 -57.38 -23.87
N GLY A 435 29.46 -56.20 -23.28
CA GLY A 435 28.30 -55.95 -22.41
C GLY A 435 28.48 -54.78 -21.44
N PRO A 436 27.49 -54.52 -20.57
CA PRO A 436 27.47 -53.36 -19.67
C PRO A 436 28.18 -53.58 -18.32
N GLY A 437 28.85 -54.73 -18.12
CA GLY A 437 29.52 -55.09 -16.88
C GLY A 437 30.71 -54.19 -16.53
N VAL A 438 31.31 -54.45 -15.38
CA VAL A 438 32.46 -53.69 -14.83
C VAL A 438 33.67 -54.57 -14.52
N SER A 439 33.54 -55.88 -14.75
CA SER A 439 34.60 -56.86 -14.56
C SER A 439 34.36 -58.07 -15.44
N PHE A 440 35.42 -58.73 -15.87
CA PHE A 440 35.38 -59.99 -16.59
C PHE A 440 36.66 -60.79 -16.34
N THR A 441 36.57 -62.11 -16.29
CA THR A 441 37.75 -62.98 -16.12
C THR A 441 38.05 -63.65 -17.45
N ASP A 442 39.21 -63.34 -18.03
CA ASP A 442 39.71 -64.00 -19.23
C ASP A 442 40.50 -65.24 -18.82
N THR A 443 39.96 -66.42 -19.11
CA THR A 443 40.50 -67.72 -18.70
C THR A 443 41.19 -68.44 -19.87
N GLU A 444 41.82 -69.58 -19.58
CA GLU A 444 42.51 -70.42 -20.57
C GLU A 444 43.70 -69.71 -21.24
N LEU A 445 44.40 -68.88 -20.47
CA LEU A 445 45.59 -68.16 -20.91
C LEU A 445 46.86 -68.98 -20.64
N THR A 446 47.89 -68.72 -21.45
CA THR A 446 49.20 -69.36 -21.30
C THR A 446 50.05 -68.56 -20.32
N ASN A 447 50.47 -69.19 -19.22
CA ASN A 447 51.39 -68.56 -18.25
C ASN A 447 52.71 -68.14 -18.92
N GLY A 448 53.24 -66.98 -18.53
CA GLY A 448 54.43 -66.36 -19.13
C GLY A 448 54.19 -65.66 -20.47
N THR A 449 53.00 -65.78 -21.07
CA THR A 449 52.63 -65.02 -22.28
C THR A 449 51.96 -63.72 -21.90
N LYS A 450 52.47 -62.59 -22.40
CA LYS A 450 51.87 -61.27 -22.19
C LYS A 450 50.65 -61.08 -23.09
N TYR A 451 49.52 -60.69 -22.50
CA TYR A 451 48.29 -60.37 -23.21
C TYR A 451 47.99 -58.87 -23.11
N TYR A 452 47.83 -58.23 -24.27
CA TYR A 452 47.46 -56.83 -24.41
C TYR A 452 45.95 -56.71 -24.61
N TYR A 453 45.27 -56.00 -23.72
CA TYR A 453 43.82 -55.79 -23.77
C TYR A 453 43.50 -54.34 -24.15
N THR A 454 42.50 -54.17 -25.01
CA THR A 454 41.88 -52.87 -25.28
C THR A 454 40.37 -52.97 -25.05
N GLY A 455 39.84 -52.09 -24.19
CA GLY A 455 38.42 -51.96 -23.88
C GLY A 455 37.80 -50.71 -24.51
N PHE A 456 36.85 -50.89 -25.43
CA PHE A 456 36.14 -49.84 -26.17
C PHE A 456 34.75 -49.64 -25.57
N ALA A 457 34.49 -48.49 -24.94
CA ALA A 457 33.12 -48.10 -24.59
C ALA A 457 32.32 -47.79 -25.86
N TYR A 458 31.04 -48.17 -25.91
CA TYR A 458 30.17 -47.88 -27.04
C TYR A 458 28.77 -47.43 -26.61
N ASP A 459 28.14 -46.62 -27.45
CA ASP A 459 26.81 -46.03 -27.21
C ASP A 459 25.68 -46.81 -27.92
N THR A 460 24.45 -46.32 -27.74
CA THR A 460 23.25 -46.86 -28.41
C THR A 460 23.24 -46.69 -29.93
N SER A 461 24.05 -45.77 -30.46
CA SER A 461 24.24 -45.51 -31.89
C SER A 461 25.38 -46.35 -32.49
N LEU A 462 26.04 -47.18 -31.66
CA LEU A 462 27.22 -47.99 -31.98
C LEU A 462 28.46 -47.18 -32.40
N ASN A 463 28.63 -45.99 -31.84
CA ASN A 463 29.91 -45.29 -31.90
C ASN A 463 30.83 -45.85 -30.79
N TYR A 464 32.09 -46.12 -31.13
CA TYR A 464 33.08 -46.70 -30.22
C TYR A 464 34.12 -45.66 -29.81
N ALA A 465 34.45 -45.63 -28.53
CA ALA A 465 35.57 -44.84 -27.99
C ALA A 465 36.92 -45.30 -28.57
N SER A 466 38.01 -44.58 -28.30
CA SER A 466 39.33 -44.92 -28.86
C SER A 466 40.00 -46.16 -28.23
N GLY A 467 39.58 -46.55 -27.03
CA GLY A 467 40.06 -47.72 -26.28
C GLY A 467 40.85 -47.35 -25.02
N ALA A 468 40.49 -47.93 -23.87
CA ALA A 468 41.35 -47.98 -22.68
C ALA A 468 42.21 -49.25 -22.74
N ILE A 469 43.45 -49.17 -22.27
CA ILE A 469 44.42 -50.27 -22.42
C ILE A 469 44.91 -50.80 -21.07
N THR A 470 45.17 -52.10 -21.02
CA THR A 470 45.84 -52.78 -19.90
C THR A 470 46.52 -54.05 -20.40
N ASP A 471 47.52 -54.54 -19.70
CA ASP A 471 48.18 -55.79 -20.03
C ASP A 471 48.37 -56.67 -18.79
N GLY A 472 48.42 -57.98 -19.02
CA GLY A 472 48.62 -58.97 -17.95
C GLY A 472 49.36 -60.18 -18.48
N THR A 473 50.33 -60.65 -17.69
CA THR A 473 51.08 -61.88 -17.94
C THR A 473 50.69 -62.89 -16.87
N PRO A 474 49.80 -63.86 -17.17
CA PRO A 474 49.43 -64.92 -16.24
C PRO A 474 50.68 -65.64 -15.71
N PHE A 475 50.70 -65.95 -14.42
CA PHE A 475 51.82 -66.63 -13.78
C PHE A 475 51.33 -67.93 -13.14
N GLY A 476 52.14 -68.98 -13.27
CA GLY A 476 51.97 -70.19 -12.47
C GLY A 476 52.77 -70.06 -11.18
N LEU A 477 52.47 -70.91 -10.20
CA LEU A 477 53.32 -71.06 -9.00
C LEU A 477 54.78 -71.32 -9.44
N GLU A 478 55.67 -70.51 -8.92
CA GLU A 478 56.97 -70.05 -9.45
C GLU A 478 58.08 -71.11 -9.61
N GLU A 479 58.99 -70.88 -10.56
CA GLU A 479 60.44 -71.13 -10.42
C GLU A 479 61.22 -70.00 -11.13
N GLU A 480 62.12 -69.34 -10.38
CA GLU A 480 62.96 -68.19 -10.80
C GLU A 480 64.03 -68.56 -11.86
N ILE A 481 64.25 -67.70 -12.86
CA ILE A 481 65.48 -67.64 -13.69
C ILE A 481 65.80 -66.15 -13.98
N PRO A 482 67.08 -65.71 -13.96
CA PRO A 482 67.45 -64.29 -13.90
C PRO A 482 67.52 -63.58 -15.27
N GLU A 483 67.26 -62.27 -15.25
CA GLU A 483 67.33 -61.33 -16.39
C GLU A 483 68.77 -61.09 -16.88
N GLU A 484 68.94 -61.12 -18.21
CA GLU A 484 70.14 -60.69 -18.94
C GLU A 484 69.80 -59.36 -19.63
N GLU A 485 70.53 -58.29 -19.29
CA GLU A 485 70.35 -56.93 -19.82
C GLU A 485 71.21 -56.77 -21.10
N GLU A 486 70.59 -56.59 -22.27
CA GLU A 486 71.28 -56.15 -23.49
C GLU A 486 71.17 -54.62 -23.65
N GLU A 487 72.31 -53.93 -23.76
CA GLU A 487 72.40 -52.51 -24.12
C GLU A 487 72.07 -52.31 -25.61
N ILE A 488 71.00 -51.57 -25.91
CA ILE A 488 70.58 -51.15 -27.24
C ILE A 488 71.18 -49.76 -27.53
N PRO A 489 71.75 -49.49 -28.72
CA PRO A 489 72.32 -48.19 -29.04
C PRO A 489 71.24 -47.08 -29.11
N GLU A 490 71.58 -45.93 -28.53
CA GLU A 490 70.75 -44.73 -28.50
C GLU A 490 70.61 -44.12 -29.91
N ILE A 491 69.42 -44.23 -30.50
CA ILE A 491 69.04 -43.62 -31.78
C ILE A 491 68.52 -42.20 -31.48
N GLU A 492 69.06 -41.17 -32.12
CA GLU A 492 68.52 -39.80 -32.06
C GLU A 492 67.17 -39.74 -32.79
N ILE A 493 66.09 -39.73 -32.01
CA ILE A 493 64.70 -39.61 -32.49
C ILE A 493 64.33 -38.12 -32.63
N PRO A 494 63.57 -37.69 -33.65
CA PRO A 494 63.03 -36.34 -33.70
C PRO A 494 62.23 -36.00 -32.42
N SER A 495 62.56 -34.87 -31.79
CA SER A 495 61.90 -34.42 -30.57
C SER A 495 60.48 -33.92 -30.87
N ILE A 496 59.44 -34.66 -30.50
CA ILE A 496 58.05 -34.17 -30.49
C ILE A 496 57.88 -33.34 -29.23
N ASN A 497 57.48 -32.08 -29.39
CA ASN A 497 57.15 -31.20 -28.26
C ASN A 497 55.63 -31.12 -28.07
N LEU A 498 55.22 -30.57 -26.92
CA LEU A 498 53.80 -30.41 -26.58
C LEU A 498 53.03 -29.53 -27.59
N GLY A 499 53.72 -28.68 -28.36
CA GLY A 499 53.10 -27.86 -29.41
C GLY A 499 52.50 -28.67 -30.58
N ALA A 500 52.91 -29.92 -30.75
CA ALA A 500 52.31 -30.86 -31.70
C ALA A 500 50.96 -31.45 -31.23
N VAL A 501 50.63 -31.28 -29.93
CA VAL A 501 49.44 -31.83 -29.29
C VAL A 501 48.36 -30.77 -29.18
N SER A 502 47.14 -31.12 -29.54
CA SER A 502 45.96 -30.27 -29.45
C SER A 502 44.97 -30.79 -28.43
N PHE A 503 44.54 -29.91 -27.53
CA PHE A 503 43.56 -30.20 -26.50
C PHE A 503 42.23 -29.55 -26.83
N PHE A 504 41.13 -30.27 -26.65
CA PHE A 504 39.79 -29.74 -26.89
C PHE A 504 38.80 -30.15 -25.80
N VAL A 505 37.75 -29.36 -25.65
CA VAL A 505 36.59 -29.63 -24.81
C VAL A 505 35.31 -29.38 -25.61
N ALA A 506 34.16 -29.67 -24.99
CA ALA A 506 32.84 -29.50 -25.63
C ALA A 506 32.75 -30.28 -26.96
N GLN A 507 33.13 -31.57 -26.94
CA GLN A 507 33.12 -32.46 -28.11
C GLN A 507 33.96 -31.91 -29.27
N ARG A 508 35.24 -31.60 -29.01
CA ARG A 508 36.21 -31.07 -30.00
C ARG A 508 35.89 -29.68 -30.60
N THR A 509 34.84 -28.99 -30.15
CA THR A 509 34.45 -27.68 -30.72
C THR A 509 35.24 -26.50 -30.14
N ILE A 510 35.78 -26.63 -28.92
CA ILE A 510 36.55 -25.59 -28.26
C ILE A 510 37.97 -26.09 -28.03
N ARG A 511 38.93 -25.52 -28.77
CA ARG A 511 40.36 -25.78 -28.54
C ARG A 511 40.83 -25.03 -27.31
N ILE A 512 41.55 -25.71 -26.43
CA ILE A 512 42.20 -25.15 -25.25
C ILE A 512 43.71 -25.31 -25.38
N TYR A 513 44.44 -24.34 -24.82
CA TYR A 513 45.89 -24.25 -24.94
C TYR A 513 46.54 -24.49 -23.58
N PRO A 514 47.65 -25.24 -23.51
CA PRO A 514 48.49 -25.28 -22.32
C PRO A 514 48.96 -23.87 -21.93
N ASP A 515 49.05 -23.60 -20.63
CA ASP A 515 49.69 -22.39 -20.12
C ASP A 515 51.22 -22.50 -20.15
N ALA A 516 51.91 -21.51 -19.57
CA ALA A 516 53.38 -21.46 -19.58
C ALA A 516 54.05 -22.61 -18.82
N ASP A 517 53.29 -23.32 -17.97
CA ASP A 517 53.74 -24.48 -17.19
C ASP A 517 53.25 -25.80 -17.85
N ASP A 518 52.99 -25.78 -19.16
CA ASP A 518 52.50 -26.92 -19.94
C ASP A 518 51.22 -27.56 -19.36
N THR A 519 50.39 -26.74 -18.70
CA THR A 519 49.19 -27.18 -17.99
C THR A 519 47.91 -26.70 -18.67
N VAL A 520 46.97 -27.62 -18.85
CA VAL A 520 45.64 -27.36 -19.40
C VAL A 520 44.62 -27.24 -18.26
N GLN A 521 43.80 -26.18 -18.26
CA GLN A 521 42.82 -25.93 -17.20
C GLN A 521 41.38 -26.13 -17.68
N THR A 522 40.57 -26.88 -16.92
CA THR A 522 39.16 -27.15 -17.25
C THR A 522 38.36 -27.54 -15.99
N LEU A 523 37.13 -28.04 -16.15
CA LEU A 523 36.18 -28.31 -15.07
C LEU A 523 35.99 -29.80 -14.78
N VAL A 524 35.56 -30.12 -13.55
CA VAL A 524 35.23 -31.49 -13.13
C VAL A 524 34.16 -32.13 -14.01
N GLY A 525 34.36 -33.41 -14.35
CA GLY A 525 33.42 -34.20 -15.15
C GLY A 525 33.25 -33.73 -16.60
N VAL A 526 34.20 -32.95 -17.12
CA VAL A 526 34.28 -32.60 -18.55
C VAL A 526 35.07 -33.66 -19.30
N THR A 527 34.62 -34.01 -20.51
CA THR A 527 35.42 -34.81 -21.45
C THR A 527 36.48 -33.93 -22.10
N LEU A 528 37.74 -34.30 -21.91
CA LEU A 528 38.90 -33.71 -22.57
C LEU A 528 39.27 -34.57 -23.77
N SER A 529 39.28 -33.97 -24.96
CA SER A 529 39.73 -34.61 -26.19
C SER A 529 41.19 -34.22 -26.44
N ILE A 530 42.05 -35.20 -26.70
CA ILE A 530 43.45 -34.99 -27.05
C ILE A 530 43.66 -35.48 -28.47
N SER A 531 44.35 -34.68 -29.28
CA SER A 531 44.55 -34.91 -30.70
C SER A 531 45.99 -34.62 -31.08
N VAL A 532 46.60 -35.50 -31.88
CA VAL A 532 47.91 -35.29 -32.49
C VAL A 532 47.72 -35.39 -34.00
N ASP A 533 48.05 -34.31 -34.72
CA ASP A 533 47.97 -34.27 -36.18
C ASP A 533 48.88 -35.35 -36.78
N GLU A 534 48.39 -36.12 -37.76
CA GLU A 534 49.12 -37.22 -38.39
C GLU A 534 50.44 -36.75 -39.00
N LEU A 535 50.49 -35.51 -39.50
CA LEU A 535 51.71 -34.89 -40.05
C LEU A 535 52.82 -34.68 -39.00
N ASN A 536 52.46 -34.61 -37.71
CA ASN A 536 53.40 -34.45 -36.61
C ASN A 536 53.81 -35.79 -35.99
N VAL A 537 53.21 -36.91 -36.42
CA VAL A 537 53.53 -38.24 -35.94
C VAL A 537 54.68 -38.83 -36.75
N PRO A 538 55.78 -39.29 -36.13
CA PRO A 538 56.87 -39.95 -36.85
C PRO A 538 56.39 -41.22 -37.54
N THR A 539 56.85 -41.47 -38.76
CA THR A 539 56.38 -42.56 -39.63
C THR A 539 56.61 -43.96 -39.08
N GLU A 540 57.52 -44.13 -38.11
CA GLU A 540 57.84 -45.40 -37.47
C GLU A 540 56.98 -45.70 -36.23
N THR A 541 56.07 -44.79 -35.86
CA THR A 541 55.20 -44.94 -34.69
C THR A 541 54.27 -46.13 -34.89
N LYS A 542 54.34 -47.14 -34.00
CA LYS A 542 53.43 -48.28 -34.01
C LYS A 542 52.06 -47.92 -33.46
N PHE A 543 52.04 -47.26 -32.32
CA PHE A 543 50.84 -46.77 -31.66
C PHE A 543 51.20 -45.63 -30.69
N ILE A 544 50.19 -44.83 -30.35
CA ILE A 544 50.33 -43.70 -29.43
C ILE A 544 49.42 -43.97 -28.24
N THR A 545 49.98 -43.87 -27.05
CA THR A 545 49.23 -44.04 -25.80
C THR A 545 49.19 -42.75 -25.00
N LEU A 546 48.14 -42.58 -24.22
CA LEU A 546 47.99 -41.52 -23.24
C LEU A 546 47.84 -42.16 -21.87
N ARG A 547 48.70 -41.79 -20.94
CA ARG A 547 48.54 -42.09 -19.53
C ARG A 547 48.07 -40.85 -18.79
N LEU A 548 47.01 -40.99 -18.00
CA LEU A 548 46.56 -39.98 -17.05
C LEU A 548 46.38 -40.65 -15.67
N ASN A 549 47.25 -40.31 -14.72
CA ASN A 549 47.41 -41.05 -13.45
C ASN A 549 47.65 -42.56 -13.66
N ASN A 550 46.68 -43.40 -13.23
CA ASN A 550 46.75 -44.87 -13.31
C ASN A 550 45.96 -45.42 -14.51
N SER A 551 45.32 -44.57 -15.31
CA SER A 551 44.58 -45.01 -16.50
C SER A 551 45.39 -44.74 -17.76
N SER A 552 45.39 -45.71 -18.66
CA SER A 552 46.07 -45.63 -19.95
C SER A 552 45.06 -45.81 -21.09
N TYR A 553 45.23 -45.04 -22.15
CA TYR A 553 44.31 -44.94 -23.27
C TYR A 553 45.09 -45.01 -24.58
N LEU A 554 44.44 -45.52 -25.62
CA LEU A 554 44.96 -45.49 -26.98
C LEU A 554 44.47 -44.22 -27.69
N LEU A 555 45.32 -43.62 -28.52
CA LEU A 555 44.89 -42.63 -29.51
C LEU A 555 44.56 -43.35 -30.83
N LYS A 556 43.31 -43.22 -31.27
CA LYS A 556 42.80 -43.85 -32.50
C LYS A 556 43.01 -42.89 -33.68
N LEU A 557 43.51 -43.38 -34.81
CA LEU A 557 43.50 -42.63 -36.06
C LEU A 557 42.06 -42.33 -36.47
N ARG A 558 41.75 -41.05 -36.71
CA ARG A 558 40.45 -40.60 -37.18
C ARG A 558 40.13 -41.27 -38.53
N ASP A 559 38.85 -41.50 -38.80
CA ASP A 559 38.42 -42.23 -40.00
C ASP A 559 38.79 -41.50 -41.32
N ASP A 560 39.10 -40.19 -41.25
CA ASP A 560 39.61 -39.38 -42.37
C ASP A 560 41.14 -39.41 -42.53
N GLY A 561 41.86 -40.09 -41.64
CA GLY A 561 43.32 -40.24 -41.65
C GLY A 561 44.11 -39.01 -41.19
N THR A 562 43.44 -37.96 -40.67
CA THR A 562 44.09 -36.65 -40.44
C THR A 562 44.78 -36.50 -39.09
N ALA A 563 44.34 -37.24 -38.07
CA ALA A 563 44.86 -37.08 -36.71
C ALA A 563 44.59 -38.32 -35.85
N TYR A 564 45.42 -38.51 -34.84
CA TYR A 564 45.24 -39.50 -33.78
C TYR A 564 44.54 -38.87 -32.58
N ASP A 565 43.40 -39.41 -32.17
CA ASP A 565 42.51 -38.80 -31.17
C ASP A 565 42.16 -39.75 -30.02
N THR A 566 41.96 -39.20 -28.83
CA THR A 566 41.36 -39.89 -27.68
C THR A 566 40.47 -38.96 -26.87
N ASP A 567 39.41 -39.51 -26.27
CA ASP A 567 38.49 -38.79 -25.39
C ASP A 567 38.55 -39.39 -23.98
N ILE A 568 38.83 -38.52 -23.00
CA ILE A 568 38.97 -38.91 -21.60
C ILE A 568 38.00 -38.11 -20.72
N LEU A 569 37.20 -38.83 -19.92
CA LEU A 569 36.37 -38.19 -18.90
C LEU A 569 37.25 -37.82 -17.71
N LEU A 570 37.32 -36.52 -17.39
CA LEU A 570 38.13 -36.06 -16.27
C LEU A 570 37.48 -36.42 -14.92
N PRO A 571 38.30 -36.68 -13.88
CA PRO A 571 37.79 -37.03 -12.56
C PRO A 571 36.83 -35.98 -11.97
N GLY A 572 35.88 -36.46 -11.16
CA GLY A 572 34.93 -35.59 -10.45
C GLY A 572 35.55 -34.78 -9.30
N THR A 573 36.79 -35.09 -8.92
CA THR A 573 37.53 -34.40 -7.86
C THR A 573 38.38 -33.27 -8.45
N PRO A 574 38.27 -32.03 -7.93
CA PRO A 574 39.18 -30.95 -8.29
C PRO A 574 40.61 -31.29 -7.89
N GLY A 575 41.59 -30.92 -8.72
CA GLY A 575 42.97 -31.27 -8.46
C GLY A 575 43.89 -31.06 -9.67
N PHE A 576 45.15 -31.42 -9.48
CA PHE A 576 46.14 -31.48 -10.55
C PHE A 576 46.38 -32.94 -10.92
N TYR A 577 46.40 -33.22 -12.22
CA TYR A 577 46.55 -34.55 -12.79
C TYR A 577 47.71 -34.52 -13.78
N GLN A 578 48.65 -35.45 -13.65
CA GLN A 578 49.79 -35.56 -14.55
C GLN A 578 49.41 -36.44 -15.75
N GLY A 579 49.66 -35.94 -16.95
CA GLY A 579 49.43 -36.64 -18.21
C GLY A 579 50.73 -36.88 -18.97
N GLU A 580 50.83 -38.05 -19.61
CA GLU A 580 51.97 -38.46 -20.42
C GLU A 580 51.47 -39.06 -21.74
N ILE A 581 51.89 -38.50 -22.87
CA ILE A 581 51.66 -39.09 -24.20
C ILE A 581 52.91 -39.84 -24.59
N THR A 582 52.79 -41.14 -24.85
CA THR A 582 53.91 -41.99 -25.22
C THR A 582 53.76 -42.45 -26.67
N PHE A 583 54.72 -42.08 -27.50
CA PHE A 583 54.88 -42.58 -28.87
C PHE A 583 55.75 -43.83 -28.81
N VAL A 584 55.21 -44.97 -29.21
CA VAL A 584 55.91 -46.27 -29.13
C VAL A 584 56.41 -46.68 -30.50
N PHE A 585 57.71 -46.94 -30.60
CA PHE A 585 58.40 -47.40 -31.81
C PHE A 585 58.73 -48.89 -31.69
N THR A 586 59.50 -49.43 -32.65
CA THR A 586 59.88 -50.85 -32.62
C THR A 586 60.76 -51.20 -31.41
N ASP A 587 61.74 -50.36 -31.11
CA ASP A 587 62.78 -50.65 -30.11
C ASP A 587 62.89 -49.57 -29.01
N THR A 588 62.15 -48.46 -29.11
CA THR A 588 62.24 -47.30 -28.19
C THR A 588 60.87 -46.62 -28.00
N GLN A 589 60.80 -45.64 -27.10
CA GLN A 589 59.62 -44.80 -26.88
C GLN A 589 60.00 -43.34 -26.63
N GLN A 590 59.08 -42.43 -26.92
CA GLN A 590 59.20 -41.01 -26.62
C GLN A 590 58.01 -40.53 -25.80
N ILE A 591 58.28 -39.76 -24.74
CA ILE A 591 57.26 -39.28 -23.80
C ILE A 591 57.12 -37.77 -23.88
N VAL A 592 55.89 -37.28 -24.01
CA VAL A 592 55.51 -35.87 -23.91
C VAL A 592 54.64 -35.69 -22.67
N SER A 593 55.16 -34.99 -21.66
CA SER A 593 54.45 -34.72 -20.40
C SER A 593 53.63 -33.43 -20.46
N PHE A 594 52.50 -33.41 -19.77
CA PHE A 594 51.65 -32.22 -19.60
C PHE A 594 50.85 -32.29 -18.29
N GLY A 595 50.40 -31.14 -17.81
CA GLY A 595 49.53 -31.04 -16.64
C GLY A 595 48.06 -30.85 -17.00
N VAL A 596 47.14 -31.37 -16.18
CA VAL A 596 45.70 -31.04 -16.24
C VAL A 596 45.23 -30.51 -14.88
N SER A 597 44.87 -29.24 -14.82
CA SER A 597 44.27 -28.62 -13.63
C SER A 597 42.75 -28.60 -13.72
N VAL A 598 42.09 -29.42 -12.91
CA VAL A 598 40.63 -29.55 -12.87
C VAL A 598 40.06 -28.67 -11.77
N LYS A 599 39.13 -27.78 -12.12
CA LYS A 599 38.47 -26.82 -11.21
C LYS A 599 37.02 -27.21 -10.91
N GLU A 600 36.52 -26.72 -9.78
CA GLU A 600 35.12 -26.87 -9.37
C GLU A 600 34.16 -26.11 -10.29
N LYS A 601 32.91 -26.59 -10.35
CA LYS A 601 31.79 -25.89 -11.00
C LYS A 601 31.33 -24.70 -10.16
N GLY A 602 30.72 -23.71 -10.80
CA GLY A 602 30.11 -22.58 -10.09
C GLY A 602 28.82 -23.02 -9.39
N ILE A 603 28.45 -22.33 -8.31
CA ILE A 603 27.18 -22.59 -7.61
C ILE A 603 26.30 -21.34 -7.58
N ILE A 604 24.99 -21.54 -7.76
CA ILE A 604 23.98 -20.55 -7.40
C ILE A 604 23.52 -20.85 -5.98
N PHE A 605 23.50 -19.83 -5.12
CA PHE A 605 23.21 -20.01 -3.71
C PHE A 605 22.45 -18.84 -3.10
N GLU A 606 21.94 -19.07 -1.89
CA GLU A 606 21.41 -18.04 -1.00
C GLU A 606 22.24 -18.04 0.29
N THR A 607 22.57 -16.85 0.81
CA THR A 607 23.18 -16.71 2.14
C THR A 607 22.10 -16.54 3.20
N THR A 608 21.95 -17.55 4.06
CA THR A 608 21.05 -17.55 5.23
C THR A 608 21.84 -17.39 6.53
N ASP A 609 21.16 -17.18 7.66
CA ASP A 609 21.78 -17.15 8.99
C ASP A 609 22.46 -18.49 9.38
N GLN A 610 22.10 -19.58 8.70
CA GLN A 610 22.66 -20.92 8.91
C GLN A 610 23.83 -21.23 7.95
N GLY A 611 24.15 -20.32 7.03
CA GLY A 611 25.22 -20.46 6.03
C GLY A 611 24.74 -20.39 4.58
N VAL A 612 25.61 -20.83 3.67
CA VAL A 612 25.38 -20.86 2.22
C VAL A 612 24.53 -22.06 1.85
N VAL A 613 23.37 -21.81 1.25
CA VAL A 613 22.43 -22.85 0.79
C VAL A 613 22.41 -22.87 -0.74
N PRO A 614 22.87 -23.96 -1.39
CA PRO A 614 22.80 -24.07 -2.85
C PRO A 614 21.36 -24.13 -3.34
N LEU A 615 21.09 -23.46 -4.47
CA LEU A 615 19.75 -23.33 -5.02
C LEU A 615 19.58 -24.24 -6.24
N ASP A 616 18.85 -25.34 -6.08
CA ASP A 616 18.41 -26.19 -7.18
C ASP A 616 17.34 -25.50 -8.07
N GLY A 617 17.25 -25.84 -9.35
CA GLY A 617 16.26 -25.29 -10.27
C GLY A 617 16.39 -23.79 -10.59
N ALA A 618 17.53 -23.14 -10.32
CA ALA A 618 17.80 -21.78 -10.77
C ALA A 618 18.21 -21.79 -12.26
N THR A 619 17.70 -20.84 -13.04
CA THR A 619 18.06 -20.69 -14.46
C THR A 619 19.22 -19.72 -14.60
N ILE A 620 20.29 -20.13 -15.29
CA ILE A 620 21.40 -19.28 -15.67
C ILE A 620 21.40 -19.09 -17.19
N THR A 621 21.42 -17.83 -17.60
CA THR A 621 21.54 -17.42 -18.99
C THR A 621 22.88 -16.71 -19.21
N LEU A 622 23.62 -17.15 -20.22
CA LEU A 622 24.90 -16.56 -20.62
C LEU A 622 24.73 -15.67 -21.85
N TYR A 623 25.34 -14.48 -21.81
CA TYR A 623 25.36 -13.54 -22.93
C TYR A 623 26.79 -13.24 -23.36
N GLU A 624 27.01 -13.11 -24.66
CA GLU A 624 28.29 -12.82 -25.29
C GLU A 624 28.25 -11.46 -25.98
N LEU A 625 29.39 -10.76 -25.98
CA LEU A 625 29.58 -9.52 -26.73
C LEU A 625 30.02 -9.83 -28.16
N GLN A 626 29.16 -9.57 -29.14
CA GLN A 626 29.48 -9.63 -30.57
C GLN A 626 29.10 -8.31 -31.25
N ASP A 627 29.99 -7.75 -32.08
CA ASP A 627 29.76 -6.47 -32.79
C ASP A 627 29.25 -5.33 -31.89
N ASN A 628 29.85 -5.23 -30.69
CA ASN A 628 29.50 -4.25 -29.66
C ASN A 628 28.05 -4.35 -29.14
N SER A 629 27.38 -5.49 -29.38
CA SER A 629 26.02 -5.81 -28.95
C SER A 629 26.01 -7.09 -28.12
N TRP A 630 25.18 -7.14 -27.08
CA TRP A 630 25.03 -8.32 -26.25
C TRP A 630 23.99 -9.25 -26.85
N ILE A 631 24.42 -10.46 -27.21
CA ILE A 631 23.54 -11.49 -27.74
C ILE A 631 23.54 -12.71 -26.81
N LEU A 632 22.46 -13.48 -26.85
CA LEU A 632 22.42 -14.76 -26.16
C LEU A 632 23.49 -15.68 -26.75
N TRP A 633 24.36 -16.25 -25.91
CA TRP A 633 25.42 -17.13 -26.39
C TRP A 633 24.84 -18.46 -26.90
N SER A 634 25.16 -18.83 -28.14
CA SER A 634 24.63 -20.02 -28.80
C SER A 634 25.31 -21.30 -28.32
N GLY A 635 24.93 -21.79 -27.14
CA GLY A 635 25.50 -23.01 -26.55
C GLY A 635 25.32 -24.27 -27.42
N SER A 636 24.30 -24.30 -28.28
CA SER A 636 24.08 -25.42 -29.21
C SER A 636 25.24 -25.66 -30.17
N ASN A 637 25.98 -24.62 -30.53
CA ASN A 637 27.17 -24.74 -31.38
C ASN A 637 28.32 -25.49 -30.67
N TYR A 638 28.24 -25.61 -29.35
CA TYR A 638 29.23 -26.21 -28.47
C TYR A 638 28.62 -27.33 -27.60
N PHE A 639 27.53 -27.96 -28.09
CA PHE A 639 26.85 -29.07 -27.42
C PHE A 639 26.44 -28.80 -25.96
N GLN A 640 26.06 -27.55 -25.68
CA GLN A 640 25.62 -27.09 -24.37
C GLN A 640 24.26 -26.39 -24.46
N THR A 641 23.50 -26.41 -23.37
CA THR A 641 22.22 -25.70 -23.27
C THR A 641 22.43 -24.30 -22.70
N ASN A 642 21.86 -23.28 -23.35
CA ASN A 642 21.79 -21.92 -22.79
C ASN A 642 20.40 -21.31 -23.13
N PRO A 643 19.56 -20.96 -22.14
CA PRO A 643 19.80 -21.03 -20.69
C PRO A 643 20.00 -22.46 -20.17
N THR A 644 20.69 -22.59 -19.03
CA THR A 644 20.86 -23.85 -18.30
C THR A 644 20.21 -23.77 -16.93
N VAL A 645 19.84 -24.91 -16.35
CA VAL A 645 19.23 -24.99 -15.02
C VAL A 645 20.21 -25.70 -14.07
N THR A 646 20.38 -25.17 -12.87
CA THR A 646 21.24 -25.77 -11.84
C THR A 646 20.73 -27.14 -11.41
N SER A 647 21.66 -28.04 -11.07
CA SER A 647 21.36 -29.35 -10.47
C SER A 647 20.99 -29.28 -8.98
N GLN A 648 20.66 -30.43 -8.37
CA GLN A 648 20.29 -30.60 -6.94
C GLN A 648 21.29 -29.99 -5.93
N GLY A 649 22.53 -29.71 -6.35
CA GLY A 649 23.56 -29.01 -5.56
C GLY A 649 23.80 -27.55 -5.94
N GLY A 650 22.89 -26.92 -6.70
CA GLY A 650 23.02 -25.54 -7.20
C GLY A 650 24.11 -25.33 -8.23
N SER A 651 24.75 -26.40 -8.73
CA SER A 651 25.93 -26.31 -9.57
C SER A 651 25.60 -26.03 -11.04
N TYR A 652 26.46 -25.24 -11.69
CA TYR A 652 26.43 -24.95 -13.12
C TYR A 652 27.84 -24.71 -13.67
N SER A 653 27.99 -24.83 -14.99
CA SER A 653 29.23 -24.55 -15.69
C SER A 653 28.99 -24.29 -17.17
N PHE A 654 29.80 -23.42 -17.78
CA PHE A 654 29.86 -23.28 -19.24
C PHE A 654 31.30 -23.47 -19.72
N LEU A 655 31.46 -24.17 -20.84
CA LEU A 655 32.68 -24.20 -21.64
C LEU A 655 32.46 -23.26 -22.82
N VAL A 656 33.30 -22.24 -22.95
CA VAL A 656 33.09 -21.16 -23.93
C VAL A 656 34.38 -20.81 -24.67
N PRO A 657 34.30 -20.21 -25.87
CA PRO A 657 35.43 -19.52 -26.45
C PRO A 657 35.97 -18.41 -25.54
N ASN A 658 37.20 -17.96 -25.79
CA ASN A 658 37.72 -16.78 -25.10
C ASN A 658 37.00 -15.53 -25.63
N GLY A 659 36.49 -14.71 -24.73
CA GLY A 659 35.59 -13.61 -25.08
C GLY A 659 35.11 -12.84 -23.86
N THR A 660 34.25 -11.84 -24.09
CA THR A 660 33.65 -11.04 -23.02
C THR A 660 32.20 -11.45 -22.83
N TYR A 661 31.84 -11.81 -21.60
CA TYR A 661 30.55 -12.38 -21.25
C TYR A 661 29.92 -11.67 -20.03
N TYR A 662 28.62 -11.86 -19.84
CA TYR A 662 27.96 -11.68 -18.54
C TYR A 662 26.92 -12.78 -18.31
N LEU A 663 26.61 -13.04 -17.05
CA LEU A 663 25.62 -14.03 -16.63
C LEU A 663 24.38 -13.33 -16.08
N LYS A 664 23.21 -13.92 -16.34
CA LYS A 664 21.95 -13.59 -15.69
C LYS A 664 21.42 -14.84 -15.01
N ALA A 665 21.31 -14.80 -13.68
CA ALA A 665 20.69 -15.86 -12.89
C ALA A 665 19.27 -15.45 -12.47
N THR A 666 18.30 -16.35 -12.65
CA THR A 666 16.90 -16.14 -12.28
C THR A 666 16.34 -17.36 -11.56
N LYS A 667 15.46 -17.12 -10.59
CA LYS A 667 14.68 -18.15 -9.90
C LYS A 667 13.39 -17.53 -9.36
N ASN A 668 12.27 -18.24 -9.46
CA ASN A 668 11.00 -17.73 -8.95
C ASN A 668 11.08 -17.49 -7.43
N GLY A 669 10.53 -16.38 -6.94
CA GLY A 669 10.67 -15.93 -5.56
C GLY A 669 11.98 -15.19 -5.23
N TYR A 670 12.91 -15.06 -6.18
CA TYR A 670 14.19 -14.35 -5.99
C TYR A 670 14.30 -13.14 -6.92
N ARG A 671 15.22 -12.22 -6.60
CA ARG A 671 15.64 -11.11 -7.47
C ARG A 671 16.65 -11.65 -8.49
N ASP A 672 16.44 -11.32 -9.76
CA ASP A 672 17.40 -11.59 -10.84
C ASP A 672 18.77 -10.98 -10.48
N ASN A 673 19.83 -11.78 -10.59
CA ASN A 673 21.21 -11.30 -10.44
C ASN A 673 21.88 -11.27 -11.82
N ILE A 674 22.39 -10.10 -12.20
CA ILE A 674 23.14 -9.90 -13.44
C ILE A 674 24.57 -9.54 -13.03
N THR A 675 25.54 -10.31 -13.50
CA THR A 675 26.95 -10.06 -13.19
C THR A 675 27.46 -8.82 -13.92
N ALA A 676 28.53 -8.23 -13.39
CA ALA A 676 29.38 -7.37 -14.21
C ALA A 676 29.92 -8.18 -15.41
N ARG A 677 30.25 -7.48 -16.50
CA ARG A 677 30.94 -8.09 -17.64
C ARG A 677 32.33 -8.56 -17.23
N PHE A 678 32.73 -9.74 -17.69
CA PHE A 678 34.05 -10.30 -17.44
C PHE A 678 34.61 -10.95 -18.70
N ASN A 679 35.93 -11.07 -18.76
CA ASN A 679 36.63 -11.75 -19.86
C ASN A 679 36.95 -13.17 -19.46
N VAL A 680 36.65 -14.11 -20.34
CA VAL A 680 37.06 -15.50 -20.23
C VAL A 680 38.32 -15.69 -21.06
N THR A 681 39.38 -16.21 -20.41
CA THR A 681 40.68 -16.47 -21.04
C THR A 681 41.10 -17.93 -21.00
N ARG A 682 40.37 -18.77 -20.24
CA ARG A 682 40.65 -20.20 -20.06
C ARG A 682 39.49 -21.09 -20.51
N ASN A 683 38.64 -20.57 -21.39
CA ASN A 683 37.56 -21.32 -22.01
C ASN A 683 36.50 -21.97 -21.09
N TYR A 684 36.42 -21.57 -19.82
CA TYR A 684 35.37 -22.04 -18.90
C TYR A 684 34.84 -20.91 -18.01
N ILE A 685 33.61 -21.08 -17.52
CA ILE A 685 32.95 -20.20 -16.56
C ILE A 685 32.46 -21.03 -15.37
N ASN A 686 32.96 -20.71 -14.17
CA ASN A 686 32.62 -21.37 -12.91
C ASN A 686 32.40 -20.38 -11.75
N GLN A 687 32.02 -19.14 -12.05
CA GLN A 687 31.70 -18.14 -11.04
C GLN A 687 30.55 -18.62 -10.14
N SER A 688 30.55 -18.25 -8.86
CA SER A 688 29.40 -18.52 -7.98
C SER A 688 28.57 -17.26 -7.80
N LEU A 689 27.24 -17.37 -7.79
CA LEU A 689 26.31 -16.23 -7.75
C LEU A 689 25.30 -16.39 -6.60
N GLU A 690 25.13 -15.33 -5.82
CA GLU A 690 24.09 -15.25 -4.78
C GLU A 690 22.77 -14.75 -5.39
N LEU A 691 21.65 -15.39 -5.09
CA LEU A 691 20.32 -14.85 -5.38
C LEU A 691 19.66 -14.35 -4.08
N LEU A 692 19.11 -13.15 -4.13
CA LEU A 692 18.41 -12.54 -2.99
C LEU A 692 16.92 -12.91 -3.04
N ILE A 693 16.42 -13.54 -1.96
CA ILE A 693 14.99 -13.86 -1.85
C ILE A 693 14.14 -12.57 -1.78
N LYS A 694 13.04 -12.54 -2.54
CA LYS A 694 12.08 -11.42 -2.50
C LYS A 694 11.23 -11.54 -1.23
N PRO A 695 11.17 -10.50 -0.38
CA PRO A 695 10.32 -10.55 0.80
C PRO A 695 8.85 -10.57 0.39
N LYS A 696 8.06 -11.44 1.03
CA LYS A 696 6.62 -11.60 0.79
C LYS A 696 5.84 -10.29 0.97
N THR A 697 4.72 -10.14 0.27
CA THR A 697 3.84 -8.97 0.45
C THR A 697 3.13 -9.03 1.80
N PHE A 698 2.63 -7.90 2.31
CA PHE A 698 1.92 -7.92 3.59
C PHE A 698 0.64 -8.76 3.54
N GLU A 699 0.01 -8.85 2.38
CA GLU A 699 -1.19 -9.66 2.16
C GLU A 699 -0.89 -11.18 2.22
N GLU A 700 0.29 -11.60 1.75
CA GLU A 700 0.76 -13.00 1.80
C GLU A 700 1.27 -13.43 3.19
N VAL A 701 1.63 -12.47 4.04
CA VAL A 701 2.19 -12.71 5.39
C VAL A 701 1.09 -12.78 6.45
N ILE A 702 -0.07 -12.21 6.17
CA ILE A 702 -1.20 -12.19 7.10
C ILE A 702 -2.08 -13.43 6.86
N ASN A 703 -2.09 -14.35 7.83
CA ASN A 703 -3.02 -15.48 7.84
C ASN A 703 -4.31 -15.08 8.58
N PRO A 704 -5.48 -15.02 7.91
CA PRO A 704 -6.73 -14.61 8.53
C PRO A 704 -7.21 -15.57 9.64
N GLU A 705 -6.70 -16.80 9.69
CA GLU A 705 -7.01 -17.79 10.73
C GLU A 705 -6.00 -17.82 11.89
N ALA A 706 -4.85 -17.14 11.76
CA ALA A 706 -3.84 -17.06 12.82
C ALA A 706 -4.18 -16.01 13.88
N SER A 707 -3.66 -16.18 15.10
CA SER A 707 -3.85 -15.22 16.17
C SER A 707 -3.23 -13.86 15.80
N LEU A 708 -3.76 -12.78 16.39
CA LEU A 708 -3.23 -11.43 16.17
C LEU A 708 -1.72 -11.35 16.50
N THR A 709 -1.27 -12.08 17.52
CA THR A 709 0.13 -12.12 17.93
C THR A 709 1.02 -12.80 16.89
N GLU A 710 0.57 -13.90 16.28
CA GLU A 710 1.31 -14.60 15.21
C GLU A 710 1.40 -13.74 13.94
N ASN A 711 0.30 -13.10 13.54
CA ASN A 711 0.29 -12.19 12.41
C ASN A 711 1.18 -10.96 12.64
N VAL A 712 1.22 -10.44 13.87
CA VAL A 712 2.11 -9.32 14.23
C VAL A 712 3.59 -9.75 14.18
N VAL A 713 3.93 -10.94 14.65
CA VAL A 713 5.31 -11.48 14.56
C VAL A 713 5.70 -11.69 13.10
N ALA A 714 4.83 -12.29 12.28
CA ALA A 714 5.08 -12.54 10.87
C ALA A 714 5.28 -11.23 10.08
N VAL A 715 4.42 -10.23 10.31
CA VAL A 715 4.56 -8.90 9.70
C VAL A 715 5.83 -8.19 10.18
N THR A 716 6.21 -8.35 11.44
CA THR A 716 7.46 -7.76 11.98
C THR A 716 8.70 -8.40 11.37
N GLN A 717 8.73 -9.73 11.25
CA GLN A 717 9.81 -10.46 10.59
C GLN A 717 9.94 -10.06 9.11
N ASN A 718 8.82 -9.95 8.39
CA ASN A 718 8.81 -9.50 6.99
C ASN A 718 9.33 -8.04 6.82
N ILE A 719 9.12 -7.17 7.81
CA ILE A 719 9.67 -5.80 7.80
C ILE A 719 11.20 -5.83 7.99
N VAL A 720 11.71 -6.70 8.86
CA VAL A 720 13.16 -6.89 9.05
C VAL A 720 13.77 -7.43 7.76
N GLU A 721 13.19 -8.46 7.17
CA GLU A 721 13.60 -9.03 5.88
C GLU A 721 13.60 -7.98 4.75
N LYS A 722 12.56 -7.13 4.67
CA LYS A 722 12.53 -5.99 3.72
C LYS A 722 13.66 -5.00 3.95
N THR A 723 14.01 -4.75 5.21
CA THR A 723 15.09 -3.81 5.56
C THR A 723 16.46 -4.38 5.21
N ASP A 724 16.70 -5.66 5.48
CA ASP A 724 17.95 -6.35 5.14
C ASP A 724 18.07 -6.60 3.63
N TYR A 725 16.97 -6.94 2.94
CA TYR A 725 16.88 -6.98 1.47
C TYR A 725 17.28 -5.64 0.85
N THR A 726 16.74 -4.53 1.37
CA THR A 726 17.09 -3.18 0.89
C THR A 726 18.55 -2.82 1.18
N ARG A 727 19.11 -3.24 2.32
CA ARG A 727 20.52 -3.04 2.64
C ARG A 727 21.44 -3.82 1.69
N LYS A 728 21.15 -5.10 1.43
CA LYS A 728 21.94 -5.95 0.53
C LYS A 728 21.94 -5.41 -0.90
N ILE A 729 20.79 -4.93 -1.41
CA ILE A 729 20.70 -4.29 -2.73
C ILE A 729 21.59 -3.04 -2.82
N VAL A 730 21.53 -2.16 -1.82
CA VAL A 730 22.36 -0.95 -1.81
C VAL A 730 23.85 -1.30 -1.74
N GLN A 731 24.22 -2.37 -1.03
CA GLN A 731 25.61 -2.85 -1.01
C GLN A 731 26.05 -3.42 -2.36
N GLU A 732 25.23 -4.23 -3.03
CA GLU A 732 25.51 -4.80 -4.35
C GLU A 732 25.64 -3.73 -5.44
N GLU A 733 24.73 -2.75 -5.48
CA GLU A 733 24.78 -1.66 -6.47
C GLU A 733 26.00 -0.74 -6.27
N VAL A 734 26.45 -0.56 -5.02
CA VAL A 734 27.68 0.19 -4.71
C VAL A 734 28.94 -0.57 -5.15
N ILE A 735 28.97 -1.90 -5.03
CA ILE A 735 30.10 -2.74 -5.50
C ILE A 735 30.15 -2.76 -7.04
N GLN A 736 29.00 -2.88 -7.72
CA GLN A 736 28.94 -2.84 -9.18
C GLN A 736 29.30 -1.46 -9.76
N PHE A 737 28.97 -0.36 -9.05
CA PHE A 737 29.40 0.99 -9.44
C PHE A 737 30.92 1.19 -9.31
N ALA A 738 31.56 0.58 -8.30
CA ALA A 738 32.99 0.67 -8.07
C ALA A 738 33.84 -0.09 -9.10
N GLN A 739 33.31 -1.16 -9.70
CA GLN A 739 33.99 -2.00 -10.70
C GLN A 739 33.80 -1.51 -12.16
N ASN A 740 33.20 -0.33 -12.36
CA ASN A 740 33.00 0.23 -13.69
C ASN A 740 34.33 0.79 -14.25
N PRO A 741 34.85 0.31 -15.40
CA PRO A 741 36.12 0.77 -15.97
C PRO A 741 36.11 2.24 -16.44
N ALA A 742 34.94 2.88 -16.52
CA ALA A 742 34.86 4.34 -16.71
C ALA A 742 35.26 5.12 -15.44
N VAL A 743 35.11 4.53 -14.26
CA VAL A 743 35.51 5.10 -12.95
C VAL A 743 37.00 4.86 -12.69
N GLU A 744 37.53 3.72 -13.15
CA GLU A 744 38.95 3.37 -13.01
C GLU A 744 39.89 4.27 -13.83
N ARG A 745 39.46 4.74 -15.01
CA ARG A 745 40.20 5.74 -15.81
C ARG A 745 40.30 7.11 -15.15
N VAL A 746 39.35 7.47 -14.29
CA VAL A 746 39.40 8.72 -13.52
C VAL A 746 40.37 8.58 -12.34
N ASN A 747 40.49 7.38 -11.78
CA ASN A 747 41.35 7.12 -10.62
C ASN A 747 42.85 6.94 -10.97
N ASN A 748 43.16 6.39 -12.15
CA ASN A 748 44.54 6.14 -12.57
C ASN A 748 45.32 7.38 -13.06
N ASN A 749 44.70 8.56 -13.14
CA ASN A 749 45.36 9.81 -13.51
C ASN A 749 45.85 10.65 -12.31
N LEU A 750 45.76 10.14 -11.08
CA LEU A 750 46.35 10.75 -9.89
C LEU A 750 47.28 9.73 -9.21
N ALA A 751 48.57 9.90 -9.47
CA ALA A 751 49.66 9.00 -9.13
C ALA A 751 49.74 8.59 -7.64
N ALA A 752 50.10 7.32 -7.42
CA ALA A 752 50.71 6.74 -6.21
C ALA A 752 52.10 7.40 -5.91
N PRO A 753 52.86 7.10 -4.82
CA PRO A 753 52.75 5.97 -3.86
C PRO A 753 53.15 6.24 -2.38
N THR A 754 52.67 5.43 -1.40
CA THR A 754 53.53 4.71 -0.42
C THR A 754 52.74 3.73 0.47
N LEU A 755 53.42 2.64 0.81
CA LEU A 755 52.93 1.38 1.39
C LEU A 755 52.50 1.43 2.88
N VAL A 756 51.45 0.64 3.15
CA VAL A 756 51.23 -0.26 4.30
C VAL A 756 51.49 0.30 5.71
N SER A 757 50.40 0.57 6.45
CA SER A 757 50.16 0.08 7.81
C SER A 757 48.82 0.56 8.35
N VAL A 758 48.05 -0.40 8.88
CA VAL A 758 46.81 -0.30 9.67
C VAL A 758 46.61 1.03 10.42
N ALA A 759 45.52 1.75 10.16
CA ALA A 759 44.63 2.34 11.18
C ALA A 759 43.56 3.24 10.54
N ILE A 760 42.29 2.85 10.72
CA ILE A 760 41.19 3.66 11.29
C ILE A 760 41.30 5.18 11.08
N ILE A 761 40.29 5.77 10.41
CA ILE A 761 39.95 7.21 10.27
C ILE A 761 40.40 7.83 8.93
N ASN A 762 39.47 7.95 7.96
CA ASN A 762 39.22 9.14 7.13
C ASN A 762 38.34 8.87 5.87
N ALA A 763 37.14 8.30 6.05
CA ALA A 763 36.07 8.39 5.05
C ALA A 763 35.06 9.48 5.43
N ALA A 764 35.57 10.68 5.75
CA ALA A 764 34.75 11.77 6.25
C ALA A 764 34.95 13.10 5.53
N THR A 765 35.31 13.15 4.24
CA THR A 765 35.17 14.38 3.44
C THR A 765 35.24 14.12 1.94
N ALA A 766 34.12 13.74 1.31
CA ALA A 766 33.77 14.11 -0.06
C ALA A 766 32.34 13.68 -0.36
N ILE A 767 31.38 14.24 0.39
CA ILE A 767 29.98 14.25 -0.03
C ILE A 767 29.91 15.23 -1.21
N PRO A 768 29.48 14.82 -2.42
CA PRO A 768 29.25 15.77 -3.50
C PRO A 768 28.27 16.84 -3.01
N PHE A 769 28.63 18.10 -3.21
CA PHE A 769 27.86 19.30 -2.82
C PHE A 769 26.35 19.23 -3.22
N LEU A 770 26.02 18.37 -4.17
CA LEU A 770 24.66 18.10 -4.68
C LEU A 770 23.75 17.28 -3.75
N ASN A 771 24.25 16.60 -2.70
CA ASN A 771 23.39 15.98 -1.69
C ASN A 771 22.90 16.95 -0.59
N LEU A 772 23.29 18.23 -0.67
CA LEU A 772 22.66 19.27 0.14
C LEU A 772 21.16 19.35 -0.16
N TRP A 773 20.73 19.08 -1.40
CA TRP A 773 19.32 19.09 -1.79
C TRP A 773 18.50 18.00 -1.08
N THR A 774 19.06 16.80 -0.97
CA THR A 774 18.47 15.64 -0.28
C THR A 774 18.39 15.84 1.23
N TYR A 775 19.22 16.70 1.82
CA TYR A 775 19.10 17.16 3.21
C TYR A 775 18.23 18.43 3.36
N LEU A 776 18.23 19.33 2.36
CA LEU A 776 17.40 20.53 2.31
C LEU A 776 15.91 20.20 2.18
N GLN A 777 15.53 19.11 1.49
CA GLN A 777 14.15 18.64 1.46
C GLN A 777 13.62 18.31 2.87
N TYR A 778 14.48 17.86 3.80
CA TYR A 778 14.11 17.62 5.19
C TYR A 778 14.09 18.91 6.03
N LEU A 779 14.83 19.95 5.61
CA LEU A 779 14.85 21.29 6.22
C LEU A 779 13.51 22.04 6.10
N LEU A 780 12.59 21.57 5.26
CA LEU A 780 11.31 22.23 4.97
C LEU A 780 10.08 21.54 5.59
N THR A 781 10.28 20.62 6.54
CA THR A 781 9.16 19.94 7.22
C THR A 781 8.52 20.79 8.32
N GLN A 782 9.26 21.68 8.98
CA GLN A 782 8.76 22.53 10.07
C GLN A 782 7.71 23.58 9.61
N PRO A 783 7.80 24.17 8.39
CA PRO A 783 6.72 24.95 7.79
C PRO A 783 5.37 24.23 7.71
N LEU A 784 5.33 22.89 7.74
CA LEU A 784 4.06 22.14 7.78
C LEU A 784 3.21 22.52 8.98
N LEU A 785 3.81 23.00 10.09
CA LEU A 785 3.08 23.54 11.24
C LEU A 785 2.19 24.76 10.90
N PHE A 786 2.37 25.41 9.74
CA PHE A 786 1.57 26.55 9.30
C PHE A 786 0.33 26.21 8.46
N PHE A 787 0.29 25.05 7.79
CA PHE A 787 -0.74 24.75 6.79
C PHE A 787 -2.18 24.67 7.33
N LYS A 788 -2.38 24.71 8.66
CA LYS A 788 -3.70 24.89 9.30
C LYS A 788 -3.67 25.82 10.52
N ARG A 789 -2.80 26.84 10.52
CA ARG A 789 -2.73 27.81 11.63
C ARG A 789 -4.07 28.52 11.82
N LYS A 790 -4.70 28.30 12.97
CA LYS A 790 -5.97 28.94 13.35
C LYS A 790 -5.74 30.38 13.79
N LYS A 791 -6.56 31.29 13.26
CA LYS A 791 -6.52 32.70 13.64
C LYS A 791 -7.53 32.93 14.78
N ARG A 792 -7.07 33.53 15.88
CA ARG A 792 -7.97 34.03 16.94
C ARG A 792 -8.85 35.12 16.34
N LYS A 793 -10.16 34.96 16.45
CA LYS A 793 -11.14 35.97 16.04
C LYS A 793 -11.28 37.02 17.15
N ALA A 794 -11.76 38.20 16.78
CA ALA A 794 -11.98 39.32 17.70
C ALA A 794 -13.26 39.20 18.53
N TRP A 795 -14.04 38.16 18.26
CA TRP A 795 -15.34 37.85 18.85
C TRP A 795 -15.37 36.37 19.20
N GLY A 796 -16.20 36.03 20.18
CA GLY A 796 -16.52 34.65 20.50
C GLY A 796 -17.57 34.10 19.54
N ILE A 797 -17.59 32.78 19.36
CA ILE A 797 -18.61 32.09 18.55
C ILE A 797 -19.24 31.00 19.41
N VAL A 798 -20.57 30.96 19.44
CA VAL A 798 -21.34 29.79 19.90
C VAL A 798 -21.59 28.91 18.69
N TYR A 799 -21.27 27.62 18.78
CA TYR A 799 -21.32 26.72 17.65
C TYR A 799 -21.64 25.27 18.05
N ASN A 800 -22.14 24.50 17.10
CA ASN A 800 -22.44 23.09 17.26
C ASN A 800 -21.12 22.30 17.38
N ALA A 801 -20.95 21.60 18.51
CA ALA A 801 -19.73 20.89 18.84
C ALA A 801 -19.42 19.73 17.87
N PHE A 802 -20.40 19.20 17.13
CA PHE A 802 -20.22 18.13 16.15
C PHE A 802 -19.97 18.68 14.75
N THR A 803 -20.88 19.51 14.23
CA THR A 803 -20.83 20.01 12.84
C THR A 803 -19.91 21.21 12.64
N LYS A 804 -19.50 21.89 13.73
CA LYS A 804 -18.73 23.14 13.72
C LYS A 804 -19.45 24.35 13.12
N LEU A 805 -20.73 24.18 12.79
CA LEU A 805 -21.58 25.26 12.30
C LEU A 805 -21.95 26.23 13.43
N PRO A 806 -21.94 27.54 13.18
CA PRO A 806 -22.35 28.52 14.18
C PRO A 806 -23.82 28.35 14.59
N ILE A 807 -24.11 28.62 15.86
CA ILE A 807 -25.46 28.59 16.42
C ILE A 807 -25.94 30.02 16.59
N ASP A 808 -26.96 30.39 15.82
CA ASP A 808 -27.60 31.70 15.92
C ASP A 808 -28.51 31.81 17.14
N LEU A 809 -28.84 33.03 17.54
CA LEU A 809 -29.81 33.33 18.60
C LEU A 809 -29.55 32.59 19.93
N ALA A 810 -28.32 32.18 20.19
CA ALA A 810 -27.93 31.58 21.45
C ALA A 810 -27.70 32.69 22.47
N ILE A 811 -28.27 32.51 23.66
CA ILE A 811 -28.14 33.47 24.75
C ILE A 811 -26.83 33.17 25.47
N VAL A 812 -25.98 34.18 25.66
CA VAL A 812 -24.72 34.09 26.41
C VAL A 812 -24.79 35.06 27.58
N ARG A 813 -24.68 34.54 28.80
CA ARG A 813 -24.71 35.32 30.05
C ARG A 813 -23.33 35.34 30.69
N LEU A 814 -22.89 36.51 31.13
CA LEU A 814 -21.71 36.71 31.98
C LEU A 814 -22.17 36.88 33.43
N ILE A 815 -21.63 36.06 34.32
CA ILE A 815 -22.06 35.91 35.71
C ILE A 815 -20.85 36.11 36.62
N GLU A 816 -21.05 36.86 37.71
CA GLU A 816 -20.03 37.02 38.74
C GLU A 816 -19.92 35.76 39.62
N ALA A 817 -18.73 35.19 39.77
CA ALA A 817 -18.58 33.85 40.36
C ALA A 817 -18.93 33.81 41.87
N LYS A 818 -18.72 34.91 42.60
CA LYS A 818 -19.00 35.00 44.05
C LYS A 818 -20.47 35.27 44.36
N THR A 819 -21.06 36.26 43.70
CA THR A 819 -22.43 36.73 43.97
C THR A 819 -23.49 35.99 43.15
N LYS A 820 -23.07 35.20 42.14
CA LYS A 820 -23.92 34.59 41.10
C LYS A 820 -24.79 35.61 40.35
N ARG A 821 -24.49 36.91 40.48
CA ARG A 821 -25.24 37.98 39.81
C ARG A 821 -24.93 37.97 38.32
N ILE A 822 -25.97 38.05 37.49
CA ILE A 822 -25.83 38.21 36.04
C ILE A 822 -25.35 39.65 35.80
N LEU A 823 -24.14 39.78 35.24
CA LEU A 823 -23.54 41.07 34.92
C LEU A 823 -24.00 41.57 33.55
N ARG A 824 -24.11 40.66 32.58
CA ARG A 824 -24.49 41.02 31.21
C ARG A 824 -25.03 39.82 30.44
N THR A 825 -25.98 40.07 29.55
CA THR A 825 -26.56 39.08 28.64
C THR A 825 -26.43 39.58 27.20
N VAL A 826 -26.06 38.71 26.27
CA VAL A 826 -26.02 38.98 24.83
C VAL A 826 -26.61 37.80 24.07
N VAL A 827 -27.19 38.07 22.91
CA VAL A 827 -27.69 37.05 21.98
C VAL A 827 -26.76 36.98 20.78
N THR A 828 -26.45 35.79 20.29
CA THR A 828 -25.58 35.63 19.12
C THR A 828 -26.29 35.99 17.82
N ASP A 829 -25.54 36.49 16.85
CA ASP A 829 -26.06 36.80 15.51
C ASP A 829 -26.27 35.53 14.64
N LYS A 830 -26.73 35.70 13.39
CA LYS A 830 -26.91 34.60 12.41
C LYS A 830 -25.64 33.77 12.16
N GLN A 831 -24.46 34.28 12.52
CA GLN A 831 -23.18 33.58 12.40
C GLN A 831 -22.65 33.13 13.77
N GLY A 832 -23.51 33.06 14.78
CA GLY A 832 -23.21 32.61 16.13
C GLY A 832 -22.22 33.50 16.89
N ARG A 833 -21.98 34.72 16.44
CA ARG A 833 -20.92 35.60 16.99
C ARG A 833 -21.42 36.41 18.18
N TYR A 834 -20.55 36.65 19.15
CA TYR A 834 -20.82 37.53 20.30
C TYR A 834 -19.56 38.22 20.83
N VAL A 835 -19.73 39.33 21.56
CA VAL A 835 -18.67 40.00 22.31
C VAL A 835 -19.24 40.48 23.64
N LEU A 836 -18.60 40.12 24.76
CA LEU A 836 -18.97 40.59 26.09
C LEU A 836 -17.82 41.39 26.70
N PHE A 837 -18.14 42.47 27.41
CA PHE A 837 -17.17 43.24 28.19
C PHE A 837 -17.39 42.98 29.66
N SER A 838 -16.28 42.80 30.35
CA SER A 838 -16.28 42.23 31.68
C SER A 838 -15.57 43.16 32.67
N PRO A 839 -16.12 43.33 33.88
CA PRO A 839 -15.39 43.99 34.96
C PRO A 839 -14.21 43.14 35.42
N LYS A 840 -13.30 43.73 36.20
CA LYS A 840 -12.18 43.01 36.84
C LYS A 840 -12.73 42.09 37.92
N GLY A 841 -12.46 40.79 37.84
CA GLY A 841 -12.93 39.83 38.85
C GLY A 841 -12.85 38.37 38.41
N THR A 842 -13.38 37.47 39.23
CA THR A 842 -13.55 36.05 38.90
C THR A 842 -14.96 35.83 38.40
N LEU A 843 -15.09 35.33 37.17
CA LEU A 843 -16.34 35.33 36.44
C LEU A 843 -16.58 33.98 35.77
N LYS A 844 -17.83 33.75 35.44
CA LYS A 844 -18.32 32.55 34.75
C LYS A 844 -19.26 32.96 33.63
N MET A 845 -19.30 32.19 32.55
CA MET A 845 -20.27 32.36 31.49
C MET A 845 -21.15 31.13 31.33
N THR A 846 -22.38 31.34 30.87
CA THR A 846 -23.31 30.27 30.52
C THR A 846 -23.93 30.57 29.16
N SER A 847 -24.17 29.54 28.36
CA SER A 847 -24.90 29.69 27.10
C SER A 847 -26.10 28.77 27.04
N THR A 848 -27.22 29.24 26.47
CA THR A 848 -28.48 28.50 26.35
C THR A 848 -29.10 28.68 24.97
N LYS A 849 -29.52 27.57 24.33
CA LYS A 849 -30.25 27.50 23.06
C LYS A 849 -31.08 26.21 23.04
N ALA A 850 -32.33 26.27 22.56
CA ALA A 850 -33.18 25.08 22.42
C ALA A 850 -32.53 24.02 21.52
N GLY A 851 -32.60 22.74 21.92
CA GLY A 851 -31.99 21.61 21.21
C GLY A 851 -30.49 21.42 21.44
N PHE A 852 -29.85 22.26 22.27
CA PHE A 852 -28.42 22.20 22.54
C PHE A 852 -28.09 22.20 24.04
N GLN A 853 -27.10 21.41 24.42
CA GLN A 853 -26.59 21.27 25.79
C GLN A 853 -25.26 22.03 25.97
N PHE A 854 -25.16 22.77 27.08
CA PHE A 854 -23.93 23.43 27.53
C PHE A 854 -23.67 23.09 29.01
N PRO A 855 -22.40 22.84 29.41
CA PRO A 855 -21.21 22.77 28.57
C PRO A 855 -21.16 21.51 27.70
N SER A 856 -20.45 21.60 26.57
CA SER A 856 -20.21 20.44 25.72
C SER A 856 -19.51 19.33 26.50
N THR A 857 -20.17 18.18 26.59
CA THR A 857 -19.62 16.92 27.12
C THR A 857 -18.61 16.32 26.14
N TYR A 858 -18.87 16.45 24.84
CA TYR A 858 -18.03 15.90 23.78
C TYR A 858 -16.63 16.52 23.71
N LEU A 859 -16.51 17.83 23.94
CA LEU A 859 -15.22 18.54 23.92
C LEU A 859 -14.67 18.81 25.32
N LYS A 860 -15.24 18.20 26.37
CA LYS A 860 -14.85 18.45 27.77
C LYS A 860 -13.34 18.28 27.97
N GLY A 861 -12.71 19.28 28.60
CA GLY A 861 -11.26 19.30 28.88
C GLY A 861 -10.37 19.66 27.68
N LYS A 862 -10.92 19.92 26.49
CA LYS A 862 -10.14 20.40 25.33
C LYS A 862 -10.02 21.93 25.36
N ARG A 863 -8.85 22.49 25.02
CA ARG A 863 -8.66 23.95 24.89
C ARG A 863 -8.85 24.47 23.47
N GLU A 864 -8.87 23.56 22.50
CA GLU A 864 -9.05 23.80 21.06
C GLU A 864 -9.70 22.57 20.40
N ASP A 865 -10.42 22.77 19.29
CA ASP A 865 -10.94 21.70 18.43
C ASP A 865 -10.49 21.90 16.98
N GLU A 866 -11.10 21.24 15.99
CA GLU A 866 -10.71 21.34 14.58
C GLU A 866 -10.96 22.70 13.91
N ALA A 867 -11.90 23.51 14.40
CA ALA A 867 -12.31 24.78 13.79
C ALA A 867 -11.94 26.01 14.64
N TYR A 868 -11.95 25.87 15.97
CA TYR A 868 -11.84 26.96 16.93
C TYR A 868 -10.79 26.68 18.02
N ILE A 869 -10.31 27.77 18.64
CA ILE A 869 -9.32 27.79 19.72
C ILE A 869 -9.87 28.61 20.89
N ASP A 870 -9.30 28.49 22.09
CA ASP A 870 -9.82 29.13 23.32
C ASP A 870 -11.27 28.70 23.61
N LEU A 871 -11.50 27.39 23.63
CA LEU A 871 -12.80 26.80 23.94
C LEU A 871 -13.17 26.98 25.42
N TYR A 872 -14.46 27.19 25.69
CA TYR A 872 -14.97 27.46 27.03
C TYR A 872 -16.10 26.51 27.44
N PHE A 873 -15.96 25.94 28.64
CA PHE A 873 -16.81 24.87 29.17
C PHE A 873 -17.48 25.23 30.51
N GLY A 874 -17.64 26.53 30.80
CA GLY A 874 -18.32 26.97 32.02
C GLY A 874 -17.42 27.08 33.25
N ASP A 875 -16.10 26.94 33.08
CA ASP A 875 -15.11 27.11 34.14
C ASP A 875 -15.01 28.58 34.59
N GLN A 876 -14.55 28.82 35.81
CA GLN A 876 -14.28 30.19 36.26
C GLN A 876 -13.03 30.74 35.56
N PHE A 877 -13.07 32.00 35.15
CA PHE A 877 -11.91 32.70 34.59
C PHE A 877 -11.75 34.08 35.22
N VAL A 878 -10.51 34.56 35.25
CA VAL A 878 -10.15 35.85 35.86
C VAL A 878 -9.90 36.89 34.79
N THR A 879 -10.62 38.00 34.88
CA THR A 879 -10.36 39.20 34.10
C THR A 879 -9.46 40.15 34.90
N LYS A 880 -8.32 40.49 34.33
CA LYS A 880 -7.30 41.30 35.03
C LYS A 880 -7.58 42.81 34.92
N GLN A 881 -8.40 43.22 33.96
CA GLN A 881 -8.71 44.62 33.66
C GLN A 881 -10.21 44.83 33.57
N ASP A 882 -10.67 45.99 34.03
CA ASP A 882 -12.04 46.44 33.86
C ASP A 882 -12.31 46.72 32.36
N GLY A 883 -13.48 46.32 31.87
CA GLY A 883 -13.84 46.35 30.44
C GLY A 883 -13.05 45.39 29.54
N GLN A 884 -12.43 44.33 30.08
CA GLN A 884 -11.76 43.32 29.26
C GLN A 884 -12.79 42.55 28.42
N ALA A 885 -12.57 42.46 27.10
CA ALA A 885 -13.47 41.66 26.26
C ALA A 885 -13.27 40.16 26.51
N VAL A 886 -14.38 39.45 26.56
CA VAL A 886 -14.46 38.01 26.74
C VAL A 886 -15.04 37.43 25.46
N THR A 887 -14.18 36.71 24.72
CA THR A 887 -14.42 36.26 23.34
C THR A 887 -14.11 34.78 23.19
N PHE A 888 -14.42 33.98 24.21
CA PHE A 888 -14.24 32.54 24.14
C PHE A 888 -15.10 31.92 23.02
N ASN A 889 -14.69 30.77 22.50
CA ASN A 889 -15.56 29.99 21.63
C ASN A 889 -16.31 28.96 22.49
N ILE A 890 -17.63 28.93 22.36
CA ILE A 890 -18.51 28.13 23.19
C ILE A 890 -19.08 26.99 22.33
N PRO A 891 -18.54 25.76 22.46
CA PRO A 891 -19.17 24.60 21.86
C PRO A 891 -20.42 24.20 22.64
N MET A 892 -21.49 23.85 21.92
CA MET A 892 -22.70 23.23 22.48
C MET A 892 -23.01 21.93 21.76
N ASP A 893 -23.38 20.89 22.52
CA ASP A 893 -23.70 19.58 21.96
C ASP A 893 -25.19 19.54 21.56
N PRO A 894 -25.55 19.17 20.32
CA PRO A 894 -26.95 18.93 19.99
C PRO A 894 -27.49 17.72 20.75
N ILE A 895 -28.70 17.84 21.27
CA ILE A 895 -29.35 16.77 22.05
C ILE A 895 -29.88 15.71 21.08
N GLY A 896 -29.42 14.46 21.20
CA GLY A 896 -29.92 13.31 20.42
C GLY A 896 -29.03 12.83 19.25
N GLU A 897 -27.95 13.53 18.90
CA GLU A 897 -27.06 13.17 17.79
C GLU A 897 -25.81 12.42 18.31
N LYS A 898 -25.45 11.26 17.73
CA LYS A 898 -24.24 10.48 18.10
C LYS A 898 -23.15 10.64 17.03
N VAL A 899 -21.91 10.89 17.47
CA VAL A 899 -20.77 11.12 16.56
C VAL A 899 -20.23 9.81 15.98
N SER A 900 -19.97 9.79 14.66
CA SER A 900 -19.31 8.67 13.97
C SER A 900 -17.83 8.53 14.38
N LEU A 901 -17.46 7.36 14.95
CA LEU A 901 -16.08 7.05 15.38
C LEU A 901 -15.04 7.04 14.23
N ARG A 902 -15.41 6.55 13.03
CA ARG A 902 -14.46 6.44 11.89
C ARG A 902 -13.96 7.81 11.39
N LYS A 903 -14.87 8.80 11.25
CA LYS A 903 -14.50 10.17 10.83
C LYS A 903 -13.59 10.87 11.85
N LEU A 904 -13.67 10.48 13.13
CA LEU A 904 -12.87 11.02 14.22
C LEU A 904 -11.41 10.51 14.19
N ILE A 905 -11.24 9.20 13.99
CA ILE A 905 -9.93 8.53 13.99
C ILE A 905 -9.09 9.02 12.80
N LEU A 906 -9.67 9.06 11.60
CA LEU A 906 -8.97 9.46 10.38
C LEU A 906 -8.45 10.91 10.44
N LYS A 907 -9.23 11.83 11.02
CA LYS A 907 -8.84 13.24 11.17
C LYS A 907 -7.84 13.47 12.30
N ARG A 908 -7.89 12.67 13.37
CA ARG A 908 -6.94 12.72 14.49
C ARG A 908 -5.57 12.16 14.09
N ALA A 909 -5.57 11.08 13.31
CA ALA A 909 -4.38 10.52 12.67
C ALA A 909 -3.65 11.57 11.83
N PHE A 910 -4.38 12.36 11.04
CA PHE A 910 -3.77 13.40 10.19
C PHE A 910 -3.07 14.53 10.99
N LYS A 911 -3.60 14.94 12.15
CA LYS A 911 -2.95 15.95 13.02
C LYS A 911 -1.72 15.38 13.73
N GLY A 912 -1.79 14.11 14.16
CA GLY A 912 -0.64 13.37 14.68
C GLY A 912 0.46 13.21 13.63
N LEU A 913 0.08 12.87 12.40
CA LEU A 913 0.96 12.77 11.24
C LEU A 913 1.65 14.11 10.93
N GLN A 914 0.91 15.22 10.91
CA GLN A 914 1.50 16.55 10.67
C GLN A 914 2.55 16.94 11.71
N PHE A 915 2.29 16.66 12.99
CA PHE A 915 3.27 16.92 14.06
C PHE A 915 4.45 15.95 13.97
N GLY A 916 4.20 14.67 13.72
CA GLY A 916 5.23 13.64 13.51
C GLY A 916 6.14 13.97 12.33
N LEU A 917 5.58 14.41 11.20
CA LEU A 917 6.32 14.86 10.02
C LEU A 917 7.12 16.14 10.31
N SER A 918 6.64 17.04 11.18
CA SER A 918 7.43 18.22 11.57
C SER A 918 8.62 17.89 12.51
N LEU A 919 8.55 16.72 13.18
CA LEU A 919 9.59 16.21 14.08
C LEU A 919 10.57 15.25 13.38
N SER A 920 10.17 14.67 12.24
CA SER A 920 10.95 13.66 11.53
C SER A 920 12.34 14.18 11.12
N GLY A 921 12.45 15.45 10.73
CA GLY A 921 13.75 16.07 10.43
C GLY A 921 14.73 16.06 11.62
N ILE A 922 14.26 16.30 12.85
CA ILE A 922 15.07 16.22 14.08
C ILE A 922 15.45 14.77 14.38
N VAL A 923 14.48 13.85 14.27
CA VAL A 923 14.71 12.42 14.56
C VAL A 923 15.71 11.83 13.58
N LEU A 924 15.54 12.07 12.28
CA LEU A 924 16.44 11.60 11.23
C LEU A 924 17.84 12.18 11.39
N THR A 925 17.98 13.49 11.64
CA THR A 925 19.32 14.08 11.87
C THR A 925 19.97 13.60 13.16
N THR A 926 19.20 13.29 14.20
CA THR A 926 19.71 12.69 15.45
C THR A 926 20.21 11.27 15.21
N VAL A 927 19.44 10.45 14.49
CA VAL A 927 19.83 9.07 14.11
C VAL A 927 21.05 9.11 13.19
N SER A 928 21.08 10.01 12.21
CA SER A 928 22.25 10.23 11.35
C SER A 928 23.50 10.67 12.14
N LEU A 929 23.34 11.49 13.18
CA LEU A 929 24.44 11.89 14.07
C LEU A 929 24.95 10.72 14.92
N ILE A 930 24.08 9.77 15.29
CA ILE A 930 24.44 8.55 16.04
C ILE A 930 25.15 7.53 15.14
N ILE A 931 24.73 7.40 13.88
CA ILE A 931 25.32 6.49 12.89
C ILE A 931 26.65 7.07 12.36
N SER A 932 26.69 8.37 12.08
CA SER A 932 27.83 9.09 11.51
C SER A 932 28.07 10.40 12.27
N PRO A 933 28.86 10.39 13.36
CA PRO A 933 29.10 11.56 14.19
C PRO A 933 30.01 12.57 13.46
N ASN A 934 29.40 13.53 12.76
CA ASN A 934 30.08 14.60 12.03
C ASN A 934 29.65 15.98 12.56
N ILE A 935 30.60 16.92 12.68
CA ILE A 935 30.32 18.28 13.18
C ILE A 935 29.31 19.05 12.31
N LYS A 936 29.28 18.77 11.00
CA LYS A 936 28.29 19.34 10.07
C LYS A 936 26.89 18.85 10.41
N ILE A 937 26.74 17.55 10.68
CA ILE A 937 25.45 16.94 11.07
C ILE A 937 25.00 17.47 12.44
N ALA A 938 25.93 17.69 13.37
CA ALA A 938 25.64 18.30 14.67
C ALA A 938 25.13 19.75 14.53
N LEU A 939 25.76 20.57 13.67
CA LEU A 939 25.29 21.93 13.35
C LEU A 939 23.90 21.91 12.68
N PHE A 940 23.63 20.94 11.79
CA PHE A 940 22.32 20.75 11.19
C PHE A 940 21.23 20.37 12.20
N LEU A 941 21.55 19.52 13.18
CA LEU A 941 20.63 19.17 14.27
C LEU A 941 20.27 20.41 15.12
N ILE A 942 21.26 21.25 15.43
CA ILE A 942 21.05 22.52 16.15
C ILE A 942 20.13 23.44 15.34
N LEU A 943 20.35 23.55 14.03
CA LEU A 943 19.50 24.34 13.13
C LEU A 943 18.05 23.80 13.08
N HIS A 944 17.86 22.48 13.02
CA HIS A 944 16.53 21.87 13.06
C HIS A 944 15.79 22.15 14.37
N ILE A 945 16.47 22.07 15.51
CA ILE A 945 15.88 22.39 16.82
C ILE A 945 15.53 23.88 16.88
N ALA A 946 16.41 24.77 16.41
CA ALA A 946 16.17 26.21 16.37
C ALA A 946 14.97 26.57 15.48
N LEU A 947 14.88 25.99 14.28
CA LEU A 947 13.75 26.17 13.38
C LEU A 947 12.46 25.59 13.97
N PHE A 948 12.49 24.40 14.58
CA PHE A 948 11.30 23.82 15.21
C PHE A 948 10.77 24.71 16.35
N VAL A 949 11.64 25.23 17.22
CA VAL A 949 11.25 26.17 18.28
C VAL A 949 10.72 27.49 17.71
N LEU A 950 11.36 28.02 16.67
CA LEU A 950 10.91 29.23 15.96
C LEU A 950 9.50 29.02 15.38
N PHE A 951 9.27 27.93 14.65
CA PHE A 951 7.99 27.63 14.03
C PHE A 951 6.91 27.26 15.05
N LEU A 952 7.25 26.62 16.18
CA LEU A 952 6.34 26.47 17.32
C LEU A 952 5.94 27.82 17.92
N ARG A 953 6.88 28.77 18.02
CA ARG A 953 6.61 30.13 18.50
C ARG A 953 5.76 30.92 17.50
N LEU A 954 6.05 30.80 16.21
CA LEU A 954 5.31 31.45 15.13
C LEU A 954 3.93 30.81 14.90
N ALA A 955 3.74 29.52 15.17
CA ALA A 955 2.47 28.82 15.04
C ALA A 955 1.44 29.27 16.08
N LYS A 956 1.89 29.72 17.28
CA LYS A 956 1.00 30.28 18.30
C LYS A 956 0.32 31.57 17.75
N PRO A 957 -1.01 31.64 17.70
CA PRO A 957 -1.71 32.84 17.23
C PRO A 957 -1.56 33.99 18.23
N THR A 958 -1.28 35.20 17.75
CA THR A 958 -1.19 36.40 18.58
C THR A 958 -2.56 36.83 19.07
N LYS A 959 -2.64 37.48 20.25
CA LYS A 959 -3.91 37.98 20.81
C LYS A 959 -4.43 39.16 19.97
N PHE A 960 -5.73 39.17 19.67
CA PHE A 960 -6.37 40.27 18.94
C PHE A 960 -6.27 41.59 19.72
N LYS A 961 -5.83 42.68 19.07
CA LYS A 961 -5.52 43.97 19.72
C LYS A 961 -5.99 45.20 18.92
N LYS A 962 -7.13 45.12 18.21
CA LYS A 962 -7.75 46.30 17.57
C LYS A 962 -8.97 46.74 18.40
N TRP A 963 -8.84 47.87 19.06
CA TRP A 963 -9.90 48.49 19.88
C TRP A 963 -10.21 49.87 19.32
N GLY A 964 -11.47 50.27 19.36
CA GLY A 964 -11.82 51.68 19.26
C GLY A 964 -11.38 52.34 20.55
N VAL A 965 -10.83 53.56 20.46
CA VAL A 965 -10.35 54.28 21.65
C VAL A 965 -10.80 55.71 21.56
N VAL A 966 -11.51 56.16 22.60
CA VAL A 966 -11.93 57.54 22.78
C VAL A 966 -10.86 58.26 23.61
N ARG A 967 -10.29 59.33 23.06
CA ARG A 967 -9.25 60.13 23.69
C ARG A 967 -9.67 61.58 23.76
N ASP A 968 -9.15 62.28 24.75
CA ASP A 968 -9.18 63.73 24.80
C ASP A 968 -8.34 64.29 23.63
N ALA A 969 -8.91 65.23 22.87
CA ALA A 969 -8.26 65.83 21.72
C ALA A 969 -7.01 66.65 22.09
N GLU A 970 -7.00 67.28 23.27
CA GLU A 970 -5.91 68.14 23.75
C GLU A 970 -4.85 67.33 24.49
N THR A 971 -5.26 66.50 25.46
CA THR A 971 -4.31 65.78 26.33
C THR A 971 -3.90 64.41 25.78
N GLY A 972 -4.62 63.87 24.79
CA GLY A 972 -4.41 62.52 24.26
C GLY A 972 -4.73 61.38 25.26
N LYS A 973 -5.12 61.71 26.49
CA LYS A 973 -5.48 60.73 27.53
C LYS A 973 -6.79 60.03 27.19
N PRO A 974 -6.94 58.74 27.53
CA PRO A 974 -8.18 58.00 27.28
C PRO A 974 -9.34 58.53 28.13
N ILE A 975 -10.53 58.63 27.54
CA ILE A 975 -11.75 59.08 28.22
C ILE A 975 -12.53 57.87 28.73
N ARG A 976 -12.56 57.69 30.05
CA ARG A 976 -13.37 56.66 30.73
C ARG A 976 -14.84 57.07 30.77
N ASN A 977 -15.75 56.10 30.77
CA ASN A 977 -17.19 56.30 30.93
C ASN A 977 -17.88 57.15 29.84
N ALA A 978 -17.27 57.28 28.66
CA ALA A 978 -17.94 57.89 27.51
C ALA A 978 -19.01 56.94 26.97
N VAL A 979 -20.22 57.46 26.76
CA VAL A 979 -21.32 56.71 26.16
C VAL A 979 -21.14 56.73 24.64
N VAL A 980 -20.92 55.55 24.07
CA VAL A 980 -20.82 55.33 22.64
C VAL A 980 -22.10 54.68 22.15
N ARG A 981 -22.78 55.27 21.17
CA ARG A 981 -23.98 54.70 20.55
C ARG A 981 -23.75 54.42 19.08
N LEU A 982 -24.24 53.27 18.61
CA LEU A 982 -24.15 52.81 17.23
C LEU A 982 -25.51 52.97 16.54
N PHE A 983 -25.50 53.62 15.39
CA PHE A 983 -26.70 53.86 14.59
C PHE A 983 -26.59 53.32 13.16
N GLU A 984 -27.74 52.92 12.63
CA GLU A 984 -27.94 52.66 11.21
C GLU A 984 -28.42 53.96 10.51
N PRO A 985 -27.76 54.44 9.44
CA PRO A 985 -28.07 55.74 8.84
C PRO A 985 -29.45 55.82 8.18
N GLU A 986 -29.93 54.73 7.58
CA GLU A 986 -31.12 54.71 6.72
C GLU A 986 -32.42 55.04 7.51
N TYR A 987 -32.52 54.53 8.74
CA TYR A 987 -33.68 54.74 9.60
C TYR A 987 -33.34 55.43 10.93
N ASN A 988 -32.11 55.93 11.07
CA ASN A 988 -31.56 56.43 12.33
C ASN A 988 -31.75 55.48 13.53
N LYS A 989 -31.73 54.18 13.26
CA LYS A 989 -32.06 53.14 14.25
C LYS A 989 -30.90 52.96 15.21
N LEU A 990 -31.15 53.10 16.51
CA LEU A 990 -30.17 52.79 17.55
C LEU A 990 -29.99 51.26 17.64
N LEU A 991 -28.80 50.78 17.30
CA LEU A 991 -28.48 49.35 17.29
C LEU A 991 -27.77 48.89 18.56
N GLY A 992 -27.15 49.81 19.30
CA GLY A 992 -26.54 49.47 20.58
C GLY A 992 -25.83 50.63 21.24
N THR A 993 -25.71 50.53 22.57
CA THR A 993 -25.00 51.50 23.41
C THR A 993 -23.93 50.77 24.22
N GLN A 994 -22.75 51.37 24.33
CA GLN A 994 -21.65 50.90 25.15
C GLN A 994 -21.02 52.06 25.91
N ILE A 995 -20.42 51.75 27.06
CA ILE A 995 -19.68 52.71 27.86
C ILE A 995 -18.20 52.35 27.75
N THR A 996 -17.35 53.35 27.52
CA THR A 996 -15.90 53.12 27.42
C THR A 996 -15.29 52.71 28.75
N ASP A 997 -14.30 51.82 28.69
CA ASP A 997 -13.58 51.34 29.88
C ASP A 997 -12.58 52.37 30.44
N SER A 998 -11.83 52.00 31.48
CA SER A 998 -10.81 52.87 32.10
C SER A 998 -9.67 53.29 31.17
N LYS A 999 -9.57 52.70 29.97
CA LYS A 999 -8.61 53.03 28.91
C LYS A 999 -9.30 53.62 27.68
N GLY A 1000 -10.55 54.05 27.81
CA GLY A 1000 -11.34 54.68 26.75
C GLY A 1000 -11.72 53.73 25.63
N ARG A 1001 -11.65 52.40 25.83
CA ARG A 1001 -11.85 51.42 24.77
C ARG A 1001 -13.32 51.05 24.58
N TYR A 1002 -13.70 50.80 23.32
CA TYR A 1002 -15.01 50.27 22.94
C TYR A 1002 -14.91 49.39 21.68
N ALA A 1003 -15.94 48.58 21.41
CA ALA A 1003 -16.05 47.82 20.16
C ALA A 1003 -17.48 47.32 19.90
N PHE A 1004 -18.05 47.62 18.73
CA PHE A 1004 -19.35 47.10 18.32
C PHE A 1004 -19.20 45.98 17.29
N LEU A 1005 -19.84 44.84 17.55
CA LEU A 1005 -19.98 43.77 16.56
C LEU A 1005 -21.16 44.09 15.65
N VAL A 1006 -20.93 44.15 14.34
CA VAL A 1006 -21.97 44.51 13.37
C VAL A 1006 -22.03 43.55 12.18
N GLY A 1007 -23.20 43.49 11.54
CA GLY A 1007 -23.40 42.83 10.24
C GLY A 1007 -22.89 43.69 9.09
N ARG A 1008 -22.98 43.20 7.86
CA ARG A 1008 -22.62 43.98 6.66
C ARG A 1008 -23.67 45.06 6.40
N ASN A 1009 -23.37 46.30 6.82
CA ASN A 1009 -24.20 47.47 6.55
C ASN A 1009 -23.37 48.77 6.68
N ILE A 1010 -23.99 49.93 6.48
CA ILE A 1010 -23.42 51.23 6.80
C ILE A 1010 -23.83 51.60 8.24
N TYR A 1011 -22.90 52.15 9.02
CA TYR A 1011 -23.18 52.58 10.39
C TYR A 1011 -22.55 53.94 10.70
N TYR A 1012 -22.98 54.59 11.76
CA TYR A 1012 -22.21 55.70 12.34
C TYR A 1012 -22.24 55.63 13.86
N LEU A 1013 -21.25 56.27 14.50
CA LEU A 1013 -21.14 56.31 15.96
C LEU A 1013 -21.39 57.72 16.48
N THR A 1014 -21.99 57.79 17.66
CA THR A 1014 -22.02 59.02 18.47
C THR A 1014 -21.33 58.78 19.80
N PHE A 1015 -20.65 59.80 20.30
CA PHE A 1015 -19.93 59.78 21.56
C PHE A 1015 -20.44 60.92 22.45
N GLU A 1016 -20.80 60.59 23.67
CA GLU A 1016 -21.31 61.53 24.66
C GLU A 1016 -20.59 61.36 25.99
N HIS A 1017 -20.18 62.46 26.61
CA HIS A 1017 -19.59 62.48 27.95
C HIS A 1017 -19.83 63.86 28.57
N ALA A 1018 -20.13 63.93 29.87
CA ALA A 1018 -20.55 65.16 30.54
C ALA A 1018 -19.62 66.37 30.27
N GLY A 1019 -18.30 66.15 30.37
CA GLY A 1019 -17.25 67.17 30.15
C GLY A 1019 -16.74 67.37 28.70
N PHE A 1020 -17.29 66.69 27.69
CA PHE A 1020 -16.82 66.78 26.29
C PHE A 1020 -17.98 67.07 25.34
N LYS A 1021 -17.70 67.76 24.22
CA LYS A 1021 -18.72 68.00 23.18
C LYS A 1021 -19.14 66.68 22.55
N MET A 1022 -20.43 66.54 22.25
CA MET A 1022 -20.95 65.36 21.57
C MET A 1022 -20.31 65.27 20.17
N LEU A 1023 -19.88 64.08 19.79
CA LEU A 1023 -19.19 63.84 18.53
C LEU A 1023 -19.89 62.76 17.72
N LYS A 1024 -20.21 63.05 16.46
CA LYS A 1024 -20.77 62.10 15.49
C LYS A 1024 -19.72 61.78 14.42
N THR A 1025 -19.51 60.51 14.14
CA THR A 1025 -18.57 60.09 13.08
C THR A 1025 -19.20 60.20 11.70
N LYS A 1026 -18.35 60.21 10.66
CA LYS A 1026 -18.79 59.92 9.30
C LYS A 1026 -19.35 58.50 9.21
N ASN A 1027 -20.14 58.24 8.16
CA ASN A 1027 -20.67 56.91 7.87
C ASN A 1027 -19.53 55.91 7.61
N ILE A 1028 -19.60 54.78 8.29
CA ILE A 1028 -18.66 53.67 8.31
C ILE A 1028 -19.29 52.54 7.48
N ASP A 1029 -18.80 52.36 6.25
CA ASP A 1029 -19.27 51.28 5.40
C ASP A 1029 -18.55 49.96 5.76
N THR A 1030 -19.34 48.93 6.09
CA THR A 1030 -18.83 47.59 6.38
C THR A 1030 -19.19 46.56 5.29
N ARG A 1031 -19.83 46.98 4.19
CA ARG A 1031 -20.24 46.12 3.06
C ARG A 1031 -19.05 45.66 2.21
N THR A 1032 -18.05 46.51 2.03
CA THR A 1032 -16.88 46.27 1.15
C THR A 1032 -15.72 45.51 1.80
N LYS A 1033 -15.77 45.26 3.11
CA LYS A 1033 -14.69 44.54 3.83
C LYS A 1033 -14.90 43.02 3.76
N ALA A 1034 -13.91 42.31 3.20
CA ALA A 1034 -13.96 40.87 2.94
C ALA A 1034 -14.20 39.95 4.17
N LYS A 1035 -14.06 40.44 5.40
CA LYS A 1035 -14.43 39.72 6.64
C LYS A 1035 -15.17 40.65 7.59
N ALA A 1036 -16.28 40.15 8.12
CA ALA A 1036 -17.26 40.87 8.93
C ALA A 1036 -16.61 41.73 10.03
N GLY A 1037 -17.02 43.00 10.10
CA GLY A 1037 -16.29 44.03 10.82
C GLY A 1037 -16.80 44.26 12.23
N ILE A 1038 -15.90 44.20 13.23
CA ILE A 1038 -16.10 44.97 14.45
C ILE A 1038 -15.80 46.43 14.12
N ILE A 1039 -16.65 47.36 14.55
CA ILE A 1039 -16.36 48.80 14.46
C ILE A 1039 -15.47 49.18 15.64
N THR A 1040 -14.26 49.66 15.32
CA THR A 1040 -13.20 50.00 16.28
C THR A 1040 -12.54 51.34 15.95
N GLU A 1041 -13.34 52.35 15.59
CA GLU A 1041 -12.80 53.67 15.23
C GLU A 1041 -12.05 54.32 16.41
N LYS A 1042 -10.95 55.00 16.11
CA LYS A 1042 -10.22 55.78 17.12
C LYS A 1042 -10.67 57.21 16.99
N VAL A 1043 -11.17 57.77 18.09
CA VAL A 1043 -11.88 59.04 18.07
C VAL A 1043 -11.31 59.96 19.14
N LYS A 1044 -11.16 61.24 18.80
CA LYS A 1044 -10.72 62.28 19.72
C LYS A 1044 -11.89 63.23 20.00
N MET A 1045 -12.22 63.47 21.27
CA MET A 1045 -13.29 64.37 21.68
C MET A 1045 -12.72 65.66 22.26
N GLU A 1046 -13.31 66.79 21.90
CA GLU A 1046 -12.96 68.10 22.42
C GLU A 1046 -13.70 68.39 23.73
N LYS A 1047 -13.01 69.02 24.70
CA LYS A 1047 -13.67 69.46 25.92
C LYS A 1047 -14.70 70.54 25.61
N LYS A 1048 -15.79 70.57 26.38
CA LYS A 1048 -16.68 71.74 26.37
C LYS A 1048 -15.88 72.90 26.95
N LYS A 1049 -15.77 74.02 26.22
CA LYS A 1049 -15.26 75.26 26.82
C LYS A 1049 -16.28 75.65 27.88
N THR A 1050 -15.86 75.64 29.14
CA THR A 1050 -16.60 76.23 30.26
C THR A 1050 -16.77 77.72 30.06
#